data_AF-A0A1H0U4U0-F1
#
_entry.id   AF-A0A1H0U4U0-F1
#
_cell.length_a   1.000
_cell.length_b   1.000
_cell.length_c   1.000
_cell.angle_alpha   90.00
_cell.angle_beta   90.00
_cell.angle_gamma   90.00
#
_symmetry.space_group_name_H-M   'P 1'
#
loop_
_entity.id
_entity.type
_entity.pdbx_description
1 polymer ?
#
loop_
_entity_poly.entity_id
_entity_poly.type
_entity_poly.pdbx_seq_one_letter_code
_entity_poly.pdbx_strand_id
1 'polypeptide(L)'
;MTASRTSSPAAAGTDVASRRHQAVARFIAETRHLLGTDALADKARLEPVARALEALGKQRELFPDEHFPVSASNPAQVYRLAEDLDGQFALYVSAGLPGKAQPPHDHTTWAIIAGITGRERNNFYVRERTDDPARDNLREIAESDVVAGTSVTLLPDDVHTIELIGEENGLHLHFYGLALDRLAGRVVFESKAGGSYRHFGPPRRLAAPVIGVEGLKVALSDGQEIALLDVRETGVHAKGHPLLAASAPLWRLELLIDRLVPRRDTRIVLLDGGDNADALAHQAAAKLVRLGWGNVSVLDGGVAAWVAAGNELFTGSNVPSKAFGEIIEHEKHTPWIDVDELHRRIEKGEDIVVVDSRTTEEFADFSLPFAHSLPGAELVYRIGELAPNPDTLVVVNCAGRTRSIVGAQTLIDAGIPNPVASLKDGTMAWLLSGRTLAHGRVTPLPEPPAATLDGVRNRAENVAAQAGVRRIDAGGLQQLEASSQTHTLYRFEVRTRSEYEAGHLPGWRWAPGGQLVQATDEYLATRRARIVLADFDGVRALTTAAWLAQLGGHDVFVYAPSADAALVTGPEPVRVLASRPAAASVSSQQAAQKLGAGTARLFDVERRSAYEKRHAAGAYFAVPDRLEALIADIPAGHAILITSSDGVLARVVASELAARSGRDVRYVTGGTQAWVAAGLPVGTGGERVLTGDDDYWFSPYQYADVAQRNAGFQAYLDWEVNLVEQLGREGDIGFRLIGAAAAAS
;
A
#
# COMPACT_ATOMS: atom_id res chain seq x y z
N MET A 1 32.29 29.53 9.64
CA MET A 1 31.35 29.75 10.77
C MET A 1 29.95 29.69 10.17
N THR A 2 29.05 28.76 10.44
CA THR A 2 28.95 27.62 11.36
C THR A 2 28.23 26.53 10.59
N ALA A 3 28.82 25.34 10.50
CA ALA A 3 28.21 24.17 9.89
C ALA A 3 26.94 23.81 10.66
N SER A 4 25.80 23.83 9.98
CA SER A 4 24.55 23.29 10.52
C SER A 4 24.75 21.79 10.69
N ARG A 5 24.87 21.34 11.94
CA ARG A 5 24.70 19.93 12.30
C ARG A 5 23.25 19.60 11.94
N THR A 6 23.05 18.90 10.83
CA THR A 6 21.78 18.25 10.53
C THR A 6 21.51 17.24 11.63
N SER A 7 20.71 17.65 12.60
CA SER A 7 20.13 16.74 13.58
C SER A 7 19.36 15.66 12.82
N SER A 8 19.82 14.41 12.93
CA SER A 8 19.07 13.26 12.46
C SER A 8 17.70 13.27 13.16
N PRO A 9 16.57 13.25 12.44
CA PRO A 9 15.25 13.25 13.05
C PRO A 9 15.08 12.06 14.00
N ALA A 10 14.35 12.26 15.09
CA ALA A 10 14.04 11.22 16.07
C ALA A 10 13.33 10.03 15.40
N ALA A 11 13.74 8.82 15.80
CA ALA A 11 13.40 7.52 15.26
C ALA A 11 11.89 7.27 15.02
N ALA A 12 11.54 6.64 13.89
CA ALA A 12 10.36 5.76 13.83
C ALA A 12 10.73 4.43 14.47
N GLY A 13 10.13 4.08 15.62
CA GLY A 13 10.24 2.75 16.22
C GLY A 13 11.52 2.49 17.02
N THR A 14 11.37 1.67 18.07
CA THR A 14 12.47 1.22 18.96
C THR A 14 12.88 -0.23 18.70
N ASP A 15 12.18 -0.92 17.81
CA ASP A 15 12.43 -2.32 17.46
C ASP A 15 13.75 -2.49 16.69
N VAL A 16 14.23 -3.74 16.62
CA VAL A 16 15.50 -4.08 16.00
C VAL A 16 15.56 -3.68 14.52
N ALA A 17 14.46 -3.84 13.75
CA ALA A 17 14.46 -3.50 12.33
C ALA A 17 14.58 -1.99 12.11
N SER A 18 13.86 -1.20 12.91
CA SER A 18 13.95 0.26 12.89
C SER A 18 15.33 0.79 13.30
N ARG A 19 15.94 0.22 14.37
CA ARG A 19 17.32 0.57 14.78
C ARG A 19 18.34 0.19 13.70
N ARG A 20 18.19 -0.98 13.07
CA ARG A 20 19.02 -1.43 11.94
C ARG A 20 18.90 -0.46 10.76
N HIS A 21 17.68 -0.08 10.38
CA HIS A 21 17.44 0.89 9.31
C HIS A 21 18.17 2.21 9.57
N GLN A 22 18.09 2.75 10.79
CA GLN A 22 18.77 4.00 11.15
C GLN A 22 20.31 3.88 11.10
N ALA A 23 20.86 2.75 11.58
CA ALA A 23 22.29 2.50 11.51
C ALA A 23 22.77 2.40 10.05
N VAL A 24 22.02 1.68 9.21
CA VAL A 24 22.28 1.57 7.77
C VAL A 24 22.16 2.92 7.07
N ALA A 25 21.11 3.70 7.33
CA ALA A 25 20.92 5.02 6.72
C ALA A 25 22.05 5.99 7.09
N ARG A 26 22.52 5.97 8.33
CA ARG A 26 23.69 6.74 8.77
C ARG A 26 24.96 6.30 8.03
N PHE A 27 25.19 5.00 7.92
CA PHE A 27 26.32 4.45 7.17
C PHE A 27 26.32 4.87 5.70
N ILE A 28 25.16 4.81 5.02
CA ILE A 28 25.02 5.25 3.63
C ILE A 28 25.28 6.76 3.50
N ALA A 29 24.73 7.58 4.41
CA ALA A 29 24.96 9.02 4.41
C ALA A 29 26.45 9.38 4.63
N GLU A 30 27.11 8.70 5.56
CA GLU A 30 28.54 8.84 5.81
C GLU A 30 29.38 8.42 4.59
N THR A 31 29.02 7.31 3.95
CA THR A 31 29.70 6.85 2.73
C THR A 31 29.63 7.90 1.62
N ARG A 32 28.45 8.48 1.37
CA ARG A 32 28.31 9.55 0.37
C ARG A 32 29.20 10.74 0.68
N HIS A 33 29.36 11.08 1.97
CA HIS A 33 30.26 12.15 2.39
C HIS A 33 31.74 11.80 2.16
N LEU A 34 32.14 10.55 2.44
CA LEU A 34 33.53 10.08 2.30
C LEU A 34 33.97 9.93 0.83
N LEU A 35 33.10 9.39 -0.03
CA LEU A 35 33.45 9.11 -1.44
C LEU A 35 33.17 10.30 -2.36
N GLY A 36 32.22 11.18 -2.02
CA GLY A 36 31.81 12.28 -2.89
C GLY A 36 31.14 11.79 -4.17
N THR A 37 31.39 12.46 -5.30
CA THR A 37 30.79 12.14 -6.62
C THR A 37 31.71 11.30 -7.52
N ASP A 38 32.89 10.89 -7.06
CA ASP A 38 33.86 10.16 -7.89
C ASP A 38 33.52 8.67 -7.97
N ALA A 39 33.31 8.17 -9.20
CA ALA A 39 32.90 6.79 -9.47
C ALA A 39 34.03 5.75 -9.42
N LEU A 40 35.30 6.17 -9.33
CA LEU A 40 36.46 5.28 -9.30
C LEU A 40 37.22 5.47 -7.98
N ALA A 41 36.78 4.75 -6.95
CA ALA A 41 37.50 4.68 -5.69
C ALA A 41 38.62 3.63 -5.80
N ASP A 42 39.87 4.05 -5.58
CA ASP A 42 40.95 3.09 -5.28
C ASP A 42 40.78 2.54 -3.85
N LYS A 43 41.58 1.52 -3.49
CA LYS A 43 41.48 0.91 -2.15
C LYS A 43 41.75 1.90 -1.02
N ALA A 44 42.59 2.92 -1.23
CA ALA A 44 42.89 3.92 -0.21
C ALA A 44 41.70 4.85 0.06
N ARG A 45 40.89 5.17 -0.97
CA ARG A 45 39.65 5.94 -0.82
C ARG A 45 38.51 5.11 -0.19
N LEU A 46 38.51 3.80 -0.38
CA LEU A 46 37.51 2.89 0.21
C LEU A 46 37.80 2.56 1.68
N GLU A 47 39.05 2.69 2.12
CA GLU A 47 39.50 2.35 3.48
C GLU A 47 38.70 3.05 4.61
N PRO A 48 38.37 4.37 4.56
CA PRO A 48 37.48 4.99 5.54
C PRO A 48 36.07 4.39 5.56
N VAL A 49 35.53 4.03 4.39
CA VAL A 49 34.21 3.39 4.25
C VAL A 49 34.24 1.98 4.82
N ALA A 50 35.34 1.25 4.61
CA ALA A 50 35.53 -0.09 5.15
C ALA A 50 35.51 -0.09 6.69
N ARG A 51 36.21 0.85 7.32
CA ARG A 51 36.14 1.04 8.79
C ARG A 51 34.73 1.40 9.28
N ALA A 52 33.98 2.22 8.54
CA ALA A 52 32.60 2.52 8.88
C ALA A 52 31.70 1.28 8.77
N LEU A 53 31.92 0.44 7.76
CA LEU A 53 31.20 -0.82 7.58
C LEU A 53 31.55 -1.84 8.68
N GLU A 54 32.81 -1.93 9.09
CA GLU A 54 33.24 -2.75 10.24
C GLU A 54 32.57 -2.30 11.54
N ALA A 55 32.45 -0.98 11.75
CA ALA A 55 31.74 -0.43 12.92
C ALA A 55 30.23 -0.76 12.89
N LEU A 56 29.63 -0.83 11.70
CA LEU A 56 28.26 -1.34 11.55
C LEU A 56 28.18 -2.84 11.85
N GLY A 57 29.11 -3.64 11.32
CA GLY A 57 29.15 -5.10 11.54
C GLY A 57 29.36 -5.51 13.01
N LYS A 58 30.04 -4.67 13.79
CA LYS A 58 30.21 -4.86 15.25
C LYS A 58 28.90 -4.72 16.05
N GLN A 59 27.87 -4.07 15.51
CA GLN A 59 26.56 -3.93 16.15
C GLN A 59 25.70 -5.19 15.89
N ARG A 60 26.17 -6.34 16.38
CA ARG A 60 25.57 -7.67 16.14
C ARG A 60 24.10 -7.73 16.54
N GLU A 61 23.68 -6.99 17.56
CA GLU A 61 22.29 -6.92 18.02
C GLU A 61 21.31 -6.34 16.99
N LEU A 62 21.82 -5.69 15.93
CA LEU A 62 21.00 -5.22 14.80
C LEU A 62 20.77 -6.33 13.76
N PHE A 63 21.53 -7.41 13.85
CA PHE A 63 21.53 -8.49 12.87
C PHE A 63 21.26 -9.86 13.50
N PRO A 64 20.09 -10.06 14.13
CA PRO A 64 19.78 -11.35 14.72
C PRO A 64 19.47 -12.40 13.63
N ASP A 65 19.88 -13.65 13.86
CA ASP A 65 19.84 -14.70 12.85
C ASP A 65 18.41 -15.00 12.35
N GLU A 66 17.39 -14.84 13.21
CA GLU A 66 15.98 -15.02 12.86
C GLU A 66 15.48 -14.04 11.78
N HIS A 67 16.15 -12.89 11.59
CA HIS A 67 15.81 -11.95 10.52
C HIS A 67 16.44 -12.33 9.18
N PHE A 68 17.39 -13.28 9.16
CA PHE A 68 18.18 -13.69 8.00
C PHE A 68 18.21 -15.23 7.86
N PRO A 69 17.04 -15.88 7.77
CA PRO A 69 16.94 -17.34 7.84
C PRO A 69 17.60 -18.04 6.65
N VAL A 70 18.51 -18.96 6.95
CA VAL A 70 19.06 -19.94 6.02
C VAL A 70 18.65 -21.35 6.45
N SER A 71 18.57 -22.28 5.51
CA SER A 71 18.15 -23.65 5.78
C SER A 71 18.90 -24.64 4.90
N ALA A 72 18.82 -25.95 5.18
CA ALA A 72 19.49 -26.94 4.33
C ALA A 72 19.03 -26.89 2.86
N SER A 73 17.76 -26.52 2.62
CA SER A 73 17.22 -26.32 1.27
C SER A 73 17.59 -24.97 0.64
N ASN A 74 17.96 -23.98 1.46
CA ASN A 74 18.46 -22.68 1.03
C ASN A 74 19.67 -22.28 1.88
N PRO A 75 20.84 -22.91 1.65
CA PRO A 75 21.99 -22.81 2.56
C PRO A 75 22.69 -21.45 2.49
N ALA A 76 22.31 -20.57 1.55
CA ALA A 76 22.86 -19.24 1.39
C ALA A 76 21.80 -18.28 0.85
N GLN A 77 21.70 -17.09 1.44
CA GLN A 77 20.73 -16.07 1.02
C GLN A 77 21.34 -14.68 1.17
N VAL A 78 21.05 -13.81 0.21
CA VAL A 78 21.44 -12.40 0.25
C VAL A 78 20.22 -11.54 0.53
N TYR A 79 20.34 -10.61 1.48
CA TYR A 79 19.28 -9.73 1.95
C TYR A 79 19.64 -8.27 1.71
N ARG A 80 18.84 -7.55 0.93
CA ARG A 80 19.03 -6.12 0.67
C ARG A 80 18.63 -5.31 1.89
N LEU A 81 19.51 -4.40 2.32
CA LEU A 81 19.26 -3.45 3.40
C LEU A 81 19.07 -2.02 2.88
N ALA A 82 19.83 -1.63 1.85
CA ALA A 82 19.76 -0.31 1.24
C ALA A 82 20.25 -0.34 -0.22
N GLU A 83 19.76 0.61 -1.01
CA GLU A 83 20.16 0.86 -2.40
C GLU A 83 19.70 2.28 -2.77
N ASP A 84 20.49 3.03 -3.54
CA ASP A 84 20.06 4.28 -4.13
C ASP A 84 19.19 4.04 -5.39
N LEU A 85 18.41 5.05 -5.80
CA LEU A 85 17.51 4.95 -6.96
C LEU A 85 18.24 4.49 -8.24
N ASP A 86 19.45 4.99 -8.45
CA ASP A 86 20.32 4.65 -9.57
C ASP A 86 21.08 3.33 -9.39
N GLY A 87 20.88 2.67 -8.26
CA GLY A 87 21.49 1.39 -7.91
C GLY A 87 22.82 1.51 -7.18
N GLN A 88 23.32 2.72 -6.93
CA GLN A 88 24.57 2.90 -6.22
C GLN A 88 24.44 2.62 -4.73
N PHE A 89 25.59 2.43 -4.06
CA PHE A 89 25.68 2.23 -2.61
C PHE A 89 24.73 1.14 -2.09
N ALA A 90 24.79 -0.03 -2.70
CA ALA A 90 23.92 -1.15 -2.37
C ALA A 90 24.50 -1.98 -1.22
N LEU A 91 23.78 -2.03 -0.10
CA LEU A 91 24.19 -2.78 1.10
C LEU A 91 23.33 -4.03 1.27
N TYR A 92 24.01 -5.15 1.55
CA TYR A 92 23.39 -6.44 1.78
C TYR A 92 23.93 -7.12 3.03
N VAL A 93 23.14 -8.04 3.58
CA VAL A 93 23.63 -9.14 4.43
C VAL A 93 23.75 -10.39 3.56
N SER A 94 24.93 -11.01 3.50
CA SER A 94 25.09 -12.36 3.00
C SER A 94 25.02 -13.32 4.18
N ALA A 95 23.97 -14.15 4.21
CA ALA A 95 23.81 -15.21 5.20
C ALA A 95 24.17 -16.56 4.57
N GLY A 96 24.82 -17.44 5.34
CA GLY A 96 25.11 -18.79 4.88
C GLY A 96 25.34 -19.79 6.00
N LEU A 97 25.03 -21.05 5.72
CA LEU A 97 25.42 -22.19 6.54
C LEU A 97 26.94 -22.46 6.40
N PRO A 98 27.56 -23.13 7.40
CA PRO A 98 28.94 -23.61 7.30
C PRO A 98 29.25 -24.33 5.98
N GLY A 99 30.41 -24.04 5.39
CA GLY A 99 30.84 -24.62 4.12
C GLY A 99 30.22 -23.96 2.88
N LYS A 100 29.36 -22.93 3.02
CA LYS A 100 28.97 -22.07 1.89
C LYS A 100 30.22 -21.50 1.24
N ALA A 101 30.39 -21.76 -0.04
CA ALA A 101 31.49 -21.23 -0.84
C ALA A 101 30.99 -20.59 -2.13
N GLN A 102 31.75 -19.66 -2.69
CA GLN A 102 31.62 -19.21 -4.08
C GLN A 102 32.95 -19.40 -4.81
N PRO A 103 32.93 -19.91 -6.06
CA PRO A 103 34.11 -19.99 -6.90
C PRO A 103 34.73 -18.61 -7.16
N PRO A 104 35.94 -18.54 -7.75
CA PRO A 104 36.56 -17.26 -8.05
C PRO A 104 35.66 -16.42 -8.95
N HIS A 105 35.41 -15.18 -8.58
CA HIS A 105 34.56 -14.26 -9.33
C HIS A 105 34.98 -12.80 -9.14
N ASP A 106 34.52 -11.95 -10.06
CA ASP A 106 34.67 -10.50 -9.99
C ASP A 106 33.32 -9.80 -9.70
N HIS A 107 33.37 -8.46 -9.66
CA HIS A 107 32.24 -7.62 -9.26
C HIS A 107 31.87 -6.55 -10.28
N THR A 108 32.76 -6.19 -11.23
CA THR A 108 32.56 -5.08 -12.21
C THR A 108 32.29 -3.71 -11.58
N THR A 109 32.36 -3.63 -10.25
CA THR A 109 32.25 -2.45 -9.41
C THR A 109 33.10 -2.70 -8.16
N TRP A 110 33.39 -1.66 -7.38
CA TRP A 110 34.06 -1.87 -6.09
C TRP A 110 33.14 -2.54 -5.08
N ALA A 111 33.71 -3.29 -4.15
CA ALA A 111 32.98 -3.95 -3.08
C ALA A 111 33.78 -3.94 -1.77
N ILE A 112 33.07 -3.90 -0.64
CA ILE A 112 33.62 -4.06 0.70
C ILE A 112 32.82 -5.16 1.40
N ILE A 113 33.51 -6.12 2.00
CA ILE A 113 32.90 -7.19 2.79
C ILE A 113 33.39 -7.07 4.23
N ALA A 114 32.48 -7.00 5.20
CA ALA A 114 32.79 -6.91 6.62
C ALA A 114 32.03 -7.96 7.43
N GLY A 115 32.66 -8.54 8.46
CA GLY A 115 32.05 -9.59 9.27
C GLY A 115 31.05 -9.07 10.31
N ILE A 116 29.95 -9.80 10.49
CA ILE A 116 29.03 -9.67 11.65
C ILE A 116 29.22 -10.89 12.56
N THR A 117 29.05 -12.10 12.00
CA THR A 117 29.16 -13.41 12.67
C THR A 117 29.81 -14.44 11.77
N GLY A 118 30.41 -15.48 12.35
CA GLY A 118 31.17 -16.49 11.61
C GLY A 118 32.49 -15.98 11.03
N ARG A 119 33.12 -16.82 10.21
CA ARG A 119 34.40 -16.55 9.55
C ARG A 119 34.28 -16.83 8.05
N GLU A 120 34.44 -15.80 7.23
CA GLU A 120 34.46 -15.93 5.78
C GLU A 120 35.89 -15.78 5.25
N ARG A 121 36.46 -16.87 4.74
CA ARG A 121 37.76 -16.87 4.08
C ARG A 121 37.66 -16.34 2.67
N ASN A 122 38.54 -15.40 2.35
CA ASN A 122 38.70 -14.78 1.05
C ASN A 122 40.09 -15.09 0.48
N ASN A 123 40.18 -15.82 -0.63
CA ASN A 123 41.43 -15.96 -1.40
C ASN A 123 41.36 -15.04 -2.61
N PHE A 124 42.42 -14.28 -2.88
CA PHE A 124 42.48 -13.27 -3.94
C PHE A 124 43.39 -13.72 -5.07
N TYR A 125 43.04 -13.36 -6.30
CA TYR A 125 43.74 -13.82 -7.50
C TYR A 125 44.07 -12.66 -8.44
N VAL A 126 45.19 -12.78 -9.15
CA VAL A 126 45.46 -12.01 -10.36
C VAL A 126 44.90 -12.79 -11.55
N ARG A 127 44.10 -12.10 -12.37
CA ARG A 127 43.57 -12.61 -13.64
C ARG A 127 44.57 -12.37 -14.76
N GLU A 128 45.08 -13.44 -15.34
CA GLU A 128 46.04 -13.43 -16.45
C GLU A 128 45.32 -13.86 -17.72
N ARG A 129 45.14 -12.91 -18.66
CA ARG A 129 44.43 -13.18 -19.91
C ARG A 129 45.20 -14.16 -20.80
N THR A 130 44.48 -15.08 -21.44
CA THR A 130 45.09 -15.98 -22.44
C THR A 130 44.75 -15.54 -23.86
N ASP A 131 45.35 -16.21 -24.85
CA ASP A 131 45.01 -16.02 -26.27
C ASP A 131 43.60 -16.55 -26.61
N ASP A 132 43.03 -17.42 -25.77
CA ASP A 132 41.64 -17.86 -25.88
C ASP A 132 40.73 -16.86 -25.17
N PRO A 133 39.87 -16.11 -25.89
CA PRO A 133 39.01 -15.09 -25.29
C PRO A 133 37.92 -15.67 -24.36
N ALA A 134 37.76 -16.99 -24.29
CA ALA A 134 36.83 -17.65 -23.38
C ALA A 134 37.51 -18.20 -22.11
N ARG A 135 38.84 -18.05 -21.97
CA ARG A 135 39.61 -18.66 -20.88
C ARG A 135 40.68 -17.72 -20.34
N ASP A 136 40.76 -17.63 -19.03
CA ASP A 136 41.84 -16.91 -18.35
C ASP A 136 42.46 -17.76 -17.26
N ASN A 137 43.72 -17.51 -16.93
CA ASN A 137 44.39 -18.13 -15.80
C ASN A 137 44.21 -17.27 -14.55
N LEU A 138 44.14 -17.92 -13.39
CA LEU A 138 44.14 -17.26 -12.09
C LEU A 138 45.35 -17.69 -11.29
N ARG A 139 46.03 -16.72 -10.69
CA ARG A 139 47.12 -16.96 -9.75
C ARG A 139 46.80 -16.33 -8.42
N GLU A 140 46.70 -17.15 -7.38
CA GLU A 140 46.44 -16.69 -6.02
C GLU A 140 47.58 -15.78 -5.54
N ILE A 141 47.22 -14.68 -4.88
CA ILE A 141 48.15 -13.66 -4.39
C ILE A 141 48.01 -13.35 -2.90
N ALA A 142 46.87 -13.64 -2.29
CA ALA A 142 46.63 -13.38 -0.87
C ALA A 142 45.47 -14.22 -0.33
N GLU A 143 45.43 -14.39 0.98
CA GLU A 143 44.33 -14.95 1.75
C GLU A 143 44.00 -13.98 2.91
N SER A 144 42.72 -13.81 3.21
CA SER A 144 42.25 -13.05 4.37
C SER A 144 40.97 -13.66 4.95
N ASP A 145 40.90 -13.77 6.28
CA ASP A 145 39.69 -14.20 6.97
C ASP A 145 38.91 -12.95 7.42
N VAL A 146 37.64 -12.86 7.01
CA VAL A 146 36.70 -11.79 7.41
C VAL A 146 35.85 -12.29 8.59
N VAL A 147 36.16 -11.75 9.76
CA VAL A 147 35.43 -11.93 11.03
C VAL A 147 34.89 -10.57 11.52
N ALA A 148 34.12 -10.59 12.60
CA ALA A 148 33.62 -9.37 13.22
C ALA A 148 34.74 -8.33 13.46
N GLY A 149 34.55 -7.14 12.88
CA GLY A 149 35.50 -6.04 12.99
C GLY A 149 36.71 -6.07 12.07
N THR A 150 36.68 -6.93 11.06
CA THR A 150 37.63 -6.93 9.93
C THR A 150 36.85 -6.84 8.62
N SER A 151 37.51 -6.34 7.58
CA SER A 151 36.94 -6.24 6.24
C SER A 151 37.96 -6.52 5.13
N VAL A 152 37.45 -6.74 3.92
CA VAL A 152 38.24 -6.77 2.69
C VAL A 152 37.65 -5.81 1.67
N THR A 153 38.53 -5.21 0.87
CA THR A 153 38.17 -4.23 -0.16
C THR A 153 38.59 -4.73 -1.54
N LEU A 154 37.65 -4.68 -2.47
CA LEU A 154 37.74 -5.20 -3.83
C LEU A 154 37.51 -4.07 -4.83
N LEU A 155 38.35 -4.03 -5.87
CA LEU A 155 38.16 -3.21 -7.06
C LEU A 155 37.38 -3.97 -8.14
N PRO A 156 36.89 -3.31 -9.21
CA PRO A 156 36.03 -3.94 -10.23
C PRO A 156 36.56 -5.26 -10.83
N ASP A 157 37.87 -5.32 -11.08
CA ASP A 157 38.55 -6.46 -11.70
C ASP A 157 39.23 -7.40 -10.68
N ASP A 158 39.13 -7.12 -9.38
CA ASP A 158 39.69 -8.01 -8.35
C ASP A 158 38.88 -9.32 -8.34
N VAL A 159 39.59 -10.44 -8.49
CA VAL A 159 39.01 -11.78 -8.43
C VAL A 159 39.24 -12.39 -7.06
N HIS A 160 38.18 -12.94 -6.45
CA HIS A 160 38.31 -13.64 -5.18
C HIS A 160 37.36 -14.84 -5.05
N THR A 161 37.63 -15.72 -4.08
CA THR A 161 36.67 -16.71 -3.58
C THR A 161 36.12 -16.26 -2.23
N ILE A 162 34.97 -16.79 -1.84
CA ILE A 162 34.49 -16.74 -0.45
C ILE A 162 34.18 -18.14 0.04
N GLU A 163 34.49 -18.44 1.29
CA GLU A 163 34.15 -19.71 1.96
C GLU A 163 33.84 -19.46 3.44
N LEU A 164 32.68 -19.88 3.92
CA LEU A 164 32.36 -19.88 5.35
C LEU A 164 33.03 -21.08 6.03
N ILE A 165 34.02 -20.79 6.87
CA ILE A 165 34.82 -21.81 7.58
C ILE A 165 34.43 -21.81 9.07
N GLY A 166 34.27 -23.00 9.64
CA GLY A 166 33.87 -23.19 11.04
C GLY A 166 32.54 -23.92 11.15
N GLU A 167 31.90 -23.83 12.31
CA GLU A 167 30.64 -24.53 12.62
C GLU A 167 29.44 -23.58 12.78
N GLU A 168 29.66 -22.27 12.84
CA GLU A 168 28.62 -21.26 13.00
C GLU A 168 28.07 -20.78 11.65
N ASN A 169 26.80 -20.40 11.61
CA ASN A 169 26.24 -19.65 10.48
C ASN A 169 27.00 -18.32 10.33
N GLY A 170 27.29 -17.96 9.08
CA GLY A 170 27.97 -16.70 8.77
C GLY A 170 26.98 -15.62 8.36
N LEU A 171 27.11 -14.43 8.96
CA LEU A 171 26.50 -13.20 8.48
C LEU A 171 27.61 -12.19 8.16
N HIS A 172 27.62 -11.69 6.94
CA HIS A 172 28.59 -10.72 6.45
C HIS A 172 27.87 -9.56 5.77
N LEU A 173 28.32 -8.34 6.03
CA LEU A 173 27.87 -7.15 5.31
C LEU A 173 28.62 -7.09 3.98
N HIS A 174 27.87 -7.09 2.87
CA HIS A 174 28.43 -6.89 1.54
C HIS A 174 27.94 -5.55 1.00
N PHE A 175 28.87 -4.64 0.73
CA PHE A 175 28.58 -3.30 0.27
C PHE A 175 29.20 -3.05 -1.09
N TYR A 176 28.37 -2.72 -2.07
CA TYR A 176 28.76 -2.58 -3.47
C TYR A 176 28.56 -1.16 -3.98
N GLY A 177 29.43 -0.74 -4.88
CA GLY A 177 29.26 0.52 -5.62
C GLY A 177 28.06 0.52 -6.55
N LEU A 178 27.58 -0.66 -6.96
CA LEU A 178 26.39 -0.82 -7.78
C LEU A 178 25.67 -2.13 -7.40
N ALA A 179 24.33 -2.10 -7.37
CA ALA A 179 23.47 -3.19 -6.94
C ALA A 179 23.69 -4.48 -7.74
N LEU A 180 23.67 -5.63 -7.06
CA LEU A 180 23.97 -6.95 -7.62
C LEU A 180 23.14 -7.29 -8.86
N ASP A 181 21.85 -6.93 -8.87
CA ASP A 181 20.89 -7.11 -9.97
C ASP A 181 21.10 -6.16 -11.16
N ARG A 182 22.09 -5.27 -11.09
CA ARG A 182 22.54 -4.40 -12.19
C ARG A 182 23.93 -4.79 -12.72
N LEU A 183 24.58 -5.79 -12.12
CA LEU A 183 25.95 -6.22 -12.48
C LEU A 183 25.95 -7.39 -13.47
N ALA A 184 25.37 -7.18 -14.67
CA ALA A 184 25.26 -8.23 -15.69
C ALA A 184 26.63 -8.68 -16.26
N GLY A 185 27.66 -7.84 -16.13
CA GLY A 185 28.99 -8.09 -16.69
C GLY A 185 29.90 -9.01 -15.86
N ARG A 186 29.51 -9.34 -14.62
CA ARG A 186 30.33 -10.16 -13.72
C ARG A 186 30.65 -11.52 -14.31
N VAL A 187 31.82 -12.06 -13.97
CA VAL A 187 32.22 -13.40 -14.37
C VAL A 187 32.55 -14.28 -13.16
N VAL A 188 32.30 -15.57 -13.33
CA VAL A 188 32.73 -16.63 -12.41
C VAL A 188 33.60 -17.63 -13.17
N PHE A 189 34.70 -18.03 -12.57
CA PHE A 189 35.67 -18.94 -13.14
C PHE A 189 35.39 -20.39 -12.72
N GLU A 190 35.71 -21.32 -13.62
CA GLU A 190 35.55 -22.76 -13.41
C GLU A 190 36.36 -23.30 -12.23
N SER A 191 37.54 -22.75 -11.96
CA SER A 191 38.42 -23.23 -10.89
C SER A 191 39.31 -22.14 -10.29
N LYS A 192 39.96 -22.45 -9.14
CA LYS A 192 40.96 -21.58 -8.49
C LYS A 192 42.22 -21.32 -9.35
N ALA A 193 42.47 -22.14 -10.37
CA ALA A 193 43.55 -21.91 -11.35
C ALA A 193 43.08 -21.08 -12.57
N GLY A 194 41.81 -20.68 -12.60
CA GLY A 194 41.14 -20.12 -13.78
C GLY A 194 40.50 -21.19 -14.63
N GLY A 195 40.57 -21.04 -15.94
CA GLY A 195 39.90 -21.88 -16.93
C GLY A 195 38.82 -21.12 -17.69
N SER A 196 37.78 -21.84 -18.09
CA SER A 196 36.62 -21.18 -18.69
C SER A 196 35.92 -20.27 -17.68
N TYR A 197 35.36 -19.16 -18.14
CA TYR A 197 34.52 -18.31 -17.32
C TYR A 197 33.20 -18.04 -18.01
N ARG A 198 32.18 -17.76 -17.21
CA ARG A 198 30.84 -17.40 -17.69
C ARG A 198 30.33 -16.17 -16.98
N HIS A 199 29.39 -15.49 -17.60
CA HIS A 199 28.66 -14.43 -16.92
C HIS A 199 27.94 -14.97 -15.68
N PHE A 200 28.20 -14.31 -14.56
CA PHE A 200 27.67 -14.62 -13.26
C PHE A 200 26.54 -13.64 -12.96
N GLY A 201 25.32 -14.03 -13.36
CA GLY A 201 24.12 -13.24 -13.15
C GLY A 201 23.81 -13.02 -11.65
N PRO A 202 22.88 -12.13 -11.34
CA PRO A 202 22.52 -11.83 -9.96
C PRO A 202 21.98 -13.06 -9.22
N PRO A 203 21.99 -13.05 -7.86
CA PRO A 203 21.37 -14.08 -7.07
C PRO A 203 19.91 -14.29 -7.50
N ARG A 204 19.48 -15.55 -7.59
CA ARG A 204 18.12 -15.92 -8.03
C ARG A 204 17.02 -15.23 -7.21
N ARG A 205 17.28 -14.98 -5.93
CA ARG A 205 16.40 -14.23 -5.01
C ARG A 205 17.27 -13.26 -4.22
N LEU A 206 16.97 -11.97 -4.31
CA LEU A 206 17.42 -10.97 -3.35
C LEU A 206 16.29 -10.77 -2.34
N ALA A 207 16.52 -11.20 -1.10
CA ALA A 207 15.54 -11.13 -0.04
C ALA A 207 15.61 -9.76 0.68
N ALA A 208 14.67 -9.55 1.59
CA ALA A 208 14.65 -8.47 2.56
C ALA A 208 14.58 -9.12 3.95
N PRO A 209 15.05 -8.44 5.02
CA PRO A 209 14.97 -9.00 6.36
C PRO A 209 13.54 -9.42 6.71
N VAL A 210 13.40 -10.51 7.46
CA VAL A 210 12.08 -11.05 7.83
C VAL A 210 11.69 -10.73 9.27
N ILE A 211 10.39 -10.81 9.56
CA ILE A 211 9.81 -10.78 10.89
C ILE A 211 8.85 -11.97 11.04
N GLY A 212 8.94 -12.70 12.15
CA GLY A 212 8.00 -13.79 12.45
C GLY A 212 6.63 -13.29 12.90
N VAL A 213 5.63 -14.18 12.94
CA VAL A 213 4.24 -13.86 13.31
C VAL A 213 4.14 -13.23 14.71
N GLU A 214 4.76 -13.83 15.72
CA GLU A 214 4.78 -13.29 17.08
C GLU A 214 5.44 -11.90 17.14
N GLY A 215 6.55 -11.73 16.41
CA GLY A 215 7.24 -10.44 16.29
C GLY A 215 6.32 -9.37 15.68
N LEU A 216 5.51 -9.72 14.69
CA LEU A 216 4.53 -8.82 14.09
C LEU A 216 3.38 -8.48 15.05
N LYS A 217 2.86 -9.43 15.84
CA LYS A 217 1.83 -9.14 16.86
C LYS A 217 2.34 -8.15 17.92
N VAL A 218 3.58 -8.33 18.39
CA VAL A 218 4.25 -7.36 19.27
C VAL A 218 4.39 -6.01 18.57
N ALA A 219 4.84 -6.00 17.31
CA ALA A 219 5.01 -4.80 16.51
C ALA A 219 3.72 -3.97 16.34
N LEU A 220 2.58 -4.65 16.17
CA LEU A 220 1.28 -3.99 15.98
C LEU A 220 0.73 -3.39 17.29
N SER A 221 1.24 -3.82 18.45
CA SER A 221 0.75 -3.46 19.77
C SER A 221 1.70 -2.58 20.59
N ASP A 222 2.95 -2.39 20.15
CA ASP A 222 3.99 -1.62 20.87
C ASP A 222 3.78 -0.10 20.94
N GLY A 223 2.70 0.40 20.31
CA GLY A 223 2.33 1.81 20.32
C GLY A 223 3.13 2.69 19.36
N GLN A 224 4.04 2.13 18.57
CA GLN A 224 4.81 2.85 17.55
C GLN A 224 4.08 2.88 16.19
N GLU A 225 4.54 3.75 15.29
CA GLU A 225 4.04 3.78 13.92
C GLU A 225 4.44 2.51 13.17
N ILE A 226 3.45 1.89 12.52
CA ILE A 226 3.66 0.72 11.67
C ILE A 226 2.64 0.68 10.54
N ALA A 227 3.09 0.30 9.34
CA ALA A 227 2.24 -0.04 8.21
C ALA A 227 2.39 -1.53 7.88
N LEU A 228 1.29 -2.28 7.93
CA LEU A 228 1.21 -3.66 7.45
C LEU A 228 0.59 -3.65 6.06
N LEU A 229 1.34 -4.06 5.04
CA LEU A 229 0.91 -3.94 3.64
C LEU A 229 0.84 -5.32 2.99
N ASP A 230 -0.32 -5.64 2.43
CA ASP A 230 -0.52 -6.81 1.58
C ASP A 230 -0.20 -6.46 0.14
N VAL A 231 0.85 -7.08 -0.41
CA VAL A 231 1.35 -6.73 -1.75
C VAL A 231 0.81 -7.62 -2.86
N ARG A 232 -0.10 -8.54 -2.53
CA ARG A 232 -0.89 -9.30 -3.51
C ARG A 232 -1.89 -8.38 -4.20
N GLU A 233 -2.47 -8.84 -5.30
CA GLU A 233 -3.54 -8.10 -5.97
C GLU A 233 -4.77 -7.94 -5.04
N THR A 234 -5.53 -6.86 -5.22
CA THR A 234 -6.55 -6.46 -4.24
C THR A 234 -7.67 -7.48 -4.10
N GLY A 235 -8.01 -8.19 -5.19
CA GLY A 235 -9.00 -9.27 -5.15
C GLY A 235 -8.48 -10.50 -4.40
N VAL A 236 -7.17 -10.77 -4.41
CA VAL A 236 -6.55 -11.82 -3.60
C VAL A 236 -6.52 -11.43 -2.12
N HIS A 237 -6.16 -10.17 -1.83
CA HIS A 237 -6.28 -9.60 -0.48
C HIS A 237 -7.70 -9.77 0.07
N ALA A 238 -8.72 -9.39 -0.71
CA ALA A 238 -10.12 -9.49 -0.31
C ALA A 238 -10.62 -10.93 -0.10
N LYS A 239 -9.89 -11.96 -0.54
CA LYS A 239 -10.23 -13.37 -0.24
C LYS A 239 -9.69 -13.83 1.12
N GLY A 240 -8.83 -13.05 1.78
CA GLY A 240 -8.28 -13.41 3.08
C GLY A 240 -7.01 -12.61 3.42
N HIS A 241 -7.09 -11.77 4.45
CA HIS A 241 -5.98 -10.95 4.93
C HIS A 241 -6.01 -10.75 6.46
N PRO A 242 -4.86 -10.48 7.11
CA PRO A 242 -4.84 -10.01 8.50
C PRO A 242 -5.64 -8.71 8.64
N LEU A 243 -6.35 -8.53 9.76
CA LEU A 243 -7.29 -7.43 9.97
C LEU A 243 -6.72 -6.03 9.67
N LEU A 244 -5.48 -5.80 10.11
CA LEU A 244 -4.81 -4.50 10.04
C LEU A 244 -3.94 -4.33 8.79
N ALA A 245 -3.96 -5.29 7.87
CA ALA A 245 -3.23 -5.19 6.61
C ALA A 245 -4.00 -4.30 5.62
N ALA A 246 -3.34 -3.28 5.09
CA ALA A 246 -3.88 -2.48 3.99
C ALA A 246 -3.45 -3.08 2.64
N SER A 247 -4.34 -3.07 1.64
CA SER A 247 -4.00 -3.49 0.28
C SER A 247 -3.04 -2.51 -0.37
N ALA A 248 -1.87 -2.99 -0.79
CA ALA A 248 -0.87 -2.22 -1.53
C ALA A 248 -0.18 -3.09 -2.60
N PRO A 249 -0.90 -3.50 -3.67
CA PRO A 249 -0.39 -4.43 -4.66
C PRO A 249 0.95 -4.01 -5.24
N LEU A 250 1.89 -4.95 -5.36
CA LEU A 250 3.27 -4.73 -5.81
C LEU A 250 3.37 -3.83 -7.05
N TRP A 251 2.52 -4.07 -8.04
CA TRP A 251 2.53 -3.39 -9.33
C TRP A 251 1.84 -2.03 -9.35
N ARG A 252 1.26 -1.62 -8.21
CA ARG A 252 0.64 -0.31 -8.01
C ARG A 252 1.39 0.56 -7.00
N LEU A 253 2.43 0.03 -6.35
CA LEU A 253 3.17 0.73 -5.29
C LEU A 253 3.65 2.13 -5.71
N GLU A 254 4.13 2.31 -6.94
CA GLU A 254 4.58 3.61 -7.45
C GLU A 254 3.50 4.71 -7.44
N LEU A 255 2.22 4.32 -7.45
CA LEU A 255 1.07 5.23 -7.39
C LEU A 255 0.52 5.36 -5.96
N LEU A 256 0.71 4.34 -5.13
CA LEU A 256 0.04 4.22 -3.83
C LEU A 256 0.92 4.60 -2.64
N ILE A 257 2.21 4.25 -2.66
CA ILE A 257 3.02 4.24 -1.43
C ILE A 257 3.19 5.64 -0.81
N ASP A 258 3.39 6.69 -1.61
CA ASP A 258 3.54 8.07 -1.09
C ASP A 258 2.24 8.59 -0.44
N ARG A 259 1.09 7.98 -0.77
CA ARG A 259 -0.22 8.30 -0.20
C ARG A 259 -0.51 7.44 1.03
N LEU A 260 -0.23 6.15 0.97
CA LEU A 260 -0.47 5.20 2.05
C LEU A 260 0.51 5.39 3.21
N VAL A 261 1.80 5.63 2.92
CA VAL A 261 2.90 5.72 3.90
C VAL A 261 3.83 6.89 3.53
N PRO A 262 3.40 8.15 3.72
CA PRO A 262 4.13 9.33 3.22
C PRO A 262 5.49 9.55 3.86
N ARG A 263 5.66 9.09 5.12
CA ARG A 263 6.92 9.16 5.85
C ARG A 263 7.85 8.01 5.44
N ARG A 264 9.06 8.34 4.98
CA ARG A 264 10.00 7.40 4.32
C ARG A 264 10.69 6.40 5.27
N ASP A 265 10.82 6.74 6.55
CA ASP A 265 11.42 5.90 7.59
C ASP A 265 10.37 5.13 8.41
N THR A 266 9.07 5.23 8.08
CA THR A 266 7.99 4.45 8.71
C THR A 266 8.33 2.97 8.68
N ARG A 267 8.11 2.28 9.81
CA ARG A 267 8.22 0.82 9.90
C ARG A 267 7.17 0.17 9.01
N ILE A 268 7.62 -0.54 7.98
CA ILE A 268 6.76 -1.26 7.04
C ILE A 268 7.01 -2.75 7.18
N VAL A 269 5.93 -3.51 7.34
CA VAL A 269 5.93 -4.97 7.19
C VAL A 269 5.12 -5.34 5.97
N LEU A 270 5.73 -6.05 5.03
CA LEU A 270 5.08 -6.53 3.81
C LEU A 270 4.68 -8.00 3.99
N LEU A 271 3.55 -8.37 3.42
CA LEU A 271 3.11 -9.76 3.36
C LEU A 271 2.64 -10.15 1.96
N ASP A 272 2.75 -11.45 1.67
CA ASP A 272 2.17 -12.11 0.52
C ASP A 272 1.52 -13.45 0.95
N GLY A 273 1.29 -14.37 0.02
CA GLY A 273 0.65 -15.66 0.31
C GLY A 273 1.52 -16.64 1.11
N GLY A 274 2.86 -16.51 1.05
CA GLY A 274 3.80 -17.40 1.72
C GLY A 274 4.23 -18.66 0.96
N ASP A 275 3.70 -18.89 -0.25
CA ASP A 275 3.98 -20.09 -1.06
C ASP A 275 5.39 -20.13 -1.70
N ASN A 276 6.21 -19.10 -1.47
CA ASN A 276 7.60 -18.93 -1.94
C ASN A 276 7.80 -18.98 -3.46
N ALA A 277 6.77 -19.24 -4.27
CA ALA A 277 6.88 -19.39 -5.72
C ALA A 277 7.18 -18.05 -6.41
N ASP A 278 6.49 -16.99 -5.98
CA ASP A 278 6.65 -15.65 -6.56
C ASP A 278 7.34 -14.65 -5.62
N ALA A 279 7.35 -14.91 -4.30
CA ALA A 279 8.00 -14.08 -3.26
C ALA A 279 7.73 -12.57 -3.43
N LEU A 280 6.46 -12.21 -3.72
CA LEU A 280 6.02 -10.85 -4.04
C LEU A 280 6.43 -9.84 -2.97
N ALA A 281 6.37 -10.22 -1.68
CA ALA A 281 6.75 -9.35 -0.57
C ALA A 281 8.22 -8.92 -0.62
N HIS A 282 9.13 -9.79 -1.04
CA HIS A 282 10.54 -9.43 -1.21
C HIS A 282 10.78 -8.55 -2.45
N GLN A 283 10.05 -8.80 -3.54
CA GLN A 283 10.09 -7.92 -4.72
C GLN A 283 9.57 -6.52 -4.38
N ALA A 284 8.51 -6.44 -3.59
CA ALA A 284 7.96 -5.20 -3.09
C ALA A 284 8.95 -4.49 -2.16
N ALA A 285 9.62 -5.21 -1.26
CA ALA A 285 10.66 -4.64 -0.40
C ALA A 285 11.80 -4.02 -1.24
N ALA A 286 12.30 -4.75 -2.24
CA ALA A 286 13.32 -4.24 -3.16
C ALA A 286 12.85 -3.00 -3.95
N LYS A 287 11.58 -2.95 -4.32
CA LYS A 287 10.97 -1.77 -4.96
C LYS A 287 10.86 -0.59 -3.98
N LEU A 288 10.40 -0.82 -2.76
CA LEU A 288 10.27 0.21 -1.72
C LEU A 288 11.61 0.81 -1.35
N VAL A 289 12.65 0.00 -1.16
CA VAL A 289 14.02 0.47 -0.90
C VAL A 289 14.48 1.42 -2.01
N ARG A 290 14.34 1.02 -3.29
CA ARG A 290 14.66 1.90 -4.43
C ARG A 290 13.85 3.20 -4.38
N LEU A 291 12.56 3.12 -4.08
CA LEU A 291 11.67 4.29 -4.01
C LEU A 291 11.94 5.20 -2.79
N GLY A 292 12.81 4.78 -1.86
CA GLY A 292 13.26 5.56 -0.71
C GLY A 292 12.68 5.13 0.64
N TRP A 293 11.99 3.99 0.72
CA TRP A 293 11.52 3.38 1.97
C TRP A 293 12.44 2.25 2.38
N GLY A 294 13.30 2.50 3.38
CA GLY A 294 14.31 1.54 3.82
C GLY A 294 13.96 0.75 5.08
N ASN A 295 12.97 1.18 5.87
CA ASN A 295 12.55 0.50 7.09
C ASN A 295 11.52 -0.60 6.78
N VAL A 296 11.94 -1.58 6.00
CA VAL A 296 11.05 -2.62 5.44
C VAL A 296 11.47 -4.00 5.95
N SER A 297 10.49 -4.76 6.44
CA SER A 297 10.62 -6.19 6.73
C SER A 297 9.53 -6.99 6.01
N VAL A 298 9.74 -8.29 5.83
CA VAL A 298 8.75 -9.22 5.24
C VAL A 298 8.24 -10.18 6.31
N LEU A 299 6.92 -10.41 6.38
CA LEU A 299 6.35 -11.44 7.24
C LEU A 299 6.83 -12.82 6.77
N ASP A 300 7.60 -13.51 7.60
CA ASP A 300 8.14 -14.82 7.26
C ASP A 300 7.00 -15.84 7.07
N GLY A 301 7.03 -16.54 5.94
CA GLY A 301 5.96 -17.45 5.52
C GLY A 301 4.61 -16.80 5.22
N GLY A 302 4.51 -15.47 5.17
CA GLY A 302 3.33 -14.72 4.71
C GLY A 302 2.01 -15.07 5.42
N VAL A 303 0.91 -14.98 4.68
CA VAL A 303 -0.44 -15.33 5.15
C VAL A 303 -0.54 -16.79 5.59
N ALA A 304 0.15 -17.71 4.91
CA ALA A 304 0.17 -19.12 5.30
C ALA A 304 0.72 -19.32 6.73
N ALA A 305 1.82 -18.64 7.08
CA ALA A 305 2.36 -18.69 8.44
C ALA A 305 1.47 -18.01 9.47
N TRP A 306 0.81 -16.90 9.11
CA TRP A 306 -0.16 -16.23 9.97
C TRP A 306 -1.29 -17.18 10.40
N VAL A 307 -1.86 -17.90 9.44
CA VAL A 307 -2.90 -18.92 9.68
C VAL A 307 -2.35 -20.12 10.45
N ALA A 308 -1.16 -20.61 10.10
CA ALA A 308 -0.53 -21.74 10.79
C ALA A 308 -0.27 -21.47 12.27
N ALA A 309 -0.07 -20.20 12.65
CA ALA A 309 0.04 -19.75 14.04
C ALA A 309 -1.32 -19.57 14.74
N GLY A 310 -2.44 -19.89 14.09
CA GLY A 310 -3.79 -19.85 14.66
C GLY A 310 -4.45 -18.47 14.63
N ASN A 311 -3.94 -17.52 13.84
CA ASN A 311 -4.50 -16.18 13.75
C ASN A 311 -5.61 -16.08 12.70
N GLU A 312 -6.51 -15.12 12.90
CA GLU A 312 -7.67 -14.88 12.05
C GLU A 312 -7.28 -14.27 10.69
N LEU A 313 -8.01 -14.68 9.65
CA LEU A 313 -8.06 -13.97 8.37
C LEU A 313 -9.46 -13.41 8.16
N PHE A 314 -9.51 -12.22 7.61
CA PHE A 314 -10.73 -11.55 7.26
C PHE A 314 -10.89 -11.52 5.74
N THR A 315 -12.11 -11.74 5.29
CA THR A 315 -12.51 -11.62 3.88
C THR A 315 -13.16 -10.28 3.63
N GLY A 316 -13.23 -9.84 2.37
CA GLY A 316 -13.79 -8.56 1.97
C GLY A 316 -12.76 -7.43 1.98
N SER A 317 -13.24 -6.21 1.79
CA SER A 317 -12.44 -4.98 1.86
C SER A 317 -12.89 -4.12 3.04
N ASN A 318 -11.98 -3.25 3.52
CA ASN A 318 -12.27 -2.25 4.53
C ASN A 318 -12.82 -2.84 5.84
N VAL A 319 -12.32 -4.03 6.20
CA VAL A 319 -12.83 -4.83 7.30
C VAL A 319 -12.83 -4.08 8.64
N PRO A 320 -11.77 -3.32 9.01
CA PRO A 320 -11.80 -2.56 10.26
C PRO A 320 -13.03 -1.64 10.37
N SER A 321 -13.33 -0.90 9.31
CA SER A 321 -14.47 0.02 9.26
C SER A 321 -15.82 -0.70 9.29
N LYS A 322 -15.94 -1.83 8.58
CA LYS A 322 -17.18 -2.63 8.56
C LYS A 322 -17.47 -3.27 9.90
N ALA A 323 -16.45 -3.89 10.47
CA ALA A 323 -16.55 -4.55 11.75
C ALA A 323 -16.80 -3.54 12.90
N PHE A 324 -16.25 -2.33 12.79
CA PHE A 324 -16.60 -1.21 13.66
C PHE A 324 -18.08 -0.81 13.56
N GLY A 325 -18.67 -0.79 12.36
CA GLY A 325 -20.10 -0.58 12.16
C GLY A 325 -20.98 -1.57 12.92
N GLU A 326 -20.61 -2.85 12.90
CA GLU A 326 -21.36 -3.89 13.62
C GLU A 326 -21.23 -3.77 15.15
N ILE A 327 -20.06 -3.36 15.65
CA ILE A 327 -19.86 -3.05 17.08
C ILE A 327 -20.75 -1.87 17.51
N ILE A 328 -20.88 -0.83 16.68
CA ILE A 328 -21.78 0.29 16.96
C ILE A 328 -23.21 -0.22 17.14
N GLU A 329 -23.76 -0.98 16.19
CA GLU A 329 -25.12 -1.49 16.30
C GLU A 329 -25.30 -2.36 17.57
N HIS A 330 -24.34 -3.24 17.86
CA HIS A 330 -24.40 -4.14 19.00
C HIS A 330 -24.33 -3.40 20.35
N GLU A 331 -23.40 -2.44 20.52
CA GLU A 331 -23.19 -1.74 21.79
C GLU A 331 -24.11 -0.54 21.99
N LYS A 332 -24.51 0.15 20.91
CA LYS A 332 -25.38 1.34 20.96
C LYS A 332 -26.85 1.03 20.77
N HIS A 333 -27.18 -0.18 20.32
CA HIS A 333 -28.54 -0.56 19.96
C HIS A 333 -29.14 0.44 18.96
N THR A 334 -28.37 0.83 17.96
CA THR A 334 -28.79 1.76 16.91
C THR A 334 -30.13 1.30 16.34
N PRO A 335 -31.20 2.12 16.40
CA PRO A 335 -32.50 1.71 15.91
C PRO A 335 -32.47 1.38 14.42
N TRP A 336 -33.23 0.37 14.01
CA TRP A 336 -33.35 -0.04 12.62
C TRP A 336 -34.81 -0.32 12.23
N ILE A 337 -35.09 -0.27 10.93
CA ILE A 337 -36.35 -0.65 10.30
C ILE A 337 -36.07 -1.61 9.15
N ASP A 338 -36.86 -2.67 9.01
CA ASP A 338 -36.73 -3.60 7.89
C ASP A 338 -37.40 -3.07 6.61
N VAL A 339 -37.05 -3.69 5.48
CA VAL A 339 -37.49 -3.25 4.14
C VAL A 339 -39.00 -3.36 3.93
N ASP A 340 -39.66 -4.36 4.51
CA ASP A 340 -41.09 -4.57 4.35
C ASP A 340 -41.88 -3.57 5.19
N GLU A 341 -41.45 -3.35 6.42
CA GLU A 341 -42.00 -2.36 7.32
C GLU A 341 -41.85 -0.93 6.77
N LEU A 342 -40.65 -0.57 6.30
CA LEU A 342 -40.40 0.72 5.66
C LEU A 342 -41.34 0.93 4.46
N HIS A 343 -41.39 -0.07 3.58
CA HIS A 343 -42.23 0.00 2.38
C HIS A 343 -43.71 0.19 2.75
N ARG A 344 -44.23 -0.58 3.69
CA ARG A 344 -45.62 -0.50 4.15
C ARG A 344 -45.95 0.88 4.73
N ARG A 345 -45.03 1.51 5.47
CA ARG A 345 -45.25 2.85 6.02
C ARG A 345 -45.23 3.93 4.93
N ILE A 346 -44.34 3.81 3.95
CA ILE A 346 -44.31 4.69 2.78
C ILE A 346 -45.62 4.58 1.98
N GLU A 347 -46.11 3.36 1.73
CA GLU A 347 -47.38 3.14 1.01
C GLU A 347 -48.59 3.72 1.74
N LYS A 348 -48.54 3.73 3.08
CA LYS A 348 -49.56 4.34 3.93
C LYS A 348 -49.48 5.88 3.95
N GLY A 349 -48.43 6.47 3.39
CA GLY A 349 -48.21 7.93 3.38
C GLY A 349 -47.78 8.50 4.72
N GLU A 350 -47.08 7.70 5.54
CA GLU A 350 -46.48 8.21 6.79
C GLU A 350 -45.34 9.20 6.49
N ASP A 351 -45.11 10.16 7.39
CA ASP A 351 -44.08 11.20 7.24
C ASP A 351 -42.67 10.63 7.48
N ILE A 352 -42.02 10.22 6.39
CA ILE A 352 -40.72 9.53 6.41
C ILE A 352 -39.79 10.16 5.37
N VAL A 353 -38.56 10.45 5.81
CA VAL A 353 -37.45 10.87 4.94
C VAL A 353 -36.42 9.77 4.89
N VAL A 354 -36.15 9.26 3.69
CA VAL A 354 -35.11 8.23 3.48
C VAL A 354 -33.91 8.86 2.81
N VAL A 355 -32.73 8.73 3.42
CA VAL A 355 -31.46 9.28 2.90
C VAL A 355 -30.46 8.17 2.63
N ASP A 356 -29.71 8.27 1.53
CA ASP A 356 -28.64 7.35 1.16
C ASP A 356 -27.29 7.93 1.55
N SER A 357 -26.60 7.24 2.46
CA SER A 357 -25.33 7.66 3.07
C SER A 357 -24.08 7.33 2.24
N ARG A 358 -24.26 6.68 1.08
CA ARG A 358 -23.17 6.38 0.14
C ARG A 358 -22.73 7.62 -0.62
N THR A 359 -21.69 7.50 -1.47
CA THR A 359 -21.30 8.64 -2.31
C THR A 359 -22.40 8.99 -3.32
N THR A 360 -22.36 10.21 -3.82
CA THR A 360 -23.27 10.67 -4.88
C THR A 360 -23.16 9.82 -6.15
N GLU A 361 -21.97 9.30 -6.44
CA GLU A 361 -21.71 8.40 -7.56
C GLU A 361 -22.36 7.02 -7.35
N GLU A 362 -22.20 6.42 -6.17
CA GLU A 362 -22.86 5.14 -5.85
C GLU A 362 -24.40 5.25 -5.86
N PHE A 363 -24.94 6.38 -5.40
CA PHE A 363 -26.37 6.67 -5.46
C PHE A 363 -26.90 6.81 -6.89
N ALA A 364 -26.10 7.44 -7.76
CA ALA A 364 -26.42 7.57 -9.18
C ALA A 364 -26.33 6.23 -9.91
N ASP A 365 -25.38 5.36 -9.53
CA ASP A 365 -25.28 4.01 -10.07
C ASP A 365 -26.54 3.20 -9.76
N PHE A 366 -27.01 3.23 -8.51
CA PHE A 366 -28.33 2.71 -8.11
C PHE A 366 -28.77 3.27 -6.76
N SER A 367 -30.08 3.39 -6.51
CA SER A 367 -30.65 3.83 -5.23
C SER A 367 -32.07 3.32 -5.00
N LEU A 368 -32.57 3.43 -3.76
CA LEU A 368 -33.98 3.24 -3.49
C LEU A 368 -34.80 4.31 -4.24
N PRO A 369 -35.95 3.98 -4.86
CA PRO A 369 -36.66 4.91 -5.76
C PRO A 369 -37.05 6.26 -5.14
N PHE A 370 -37.30 6.29 -3.83
CA PHE A 370 -37.78 7.46 -3.08
C PHE A 370 -36.68 8.13 -2.22
N ALA A 371 -35.49 7.53 -2.10
CA ALA A 371 -34.45 8.07 -1.22
C ALA A 371 -33.80 9.34 -1.77
N HIS A 372 -33.30 10.21 -0.89
CA HIS A 372 -32.46 11.37 -1.22
C HIS A 372 -30.98 11.01 -1.08
N SER A 373 -30.12 11.53 -1.97
CA SER A 373 -28.67 11.40 -1.77
C SER A 373 -28.20 12.31 -0.64
N LEU A 374 -27.56 11.76 0.39
CA LEU A 374 -27.00 12.51 1.50
C LEU A 374 -25.78 11.76 2.09
N PRO A 375 -24.58 11.88 1.47
CA PRO A 375 -23.39 11.14 1.89
C PRO A 375 -23.10 11.28 3.40
N GLY A 376 -22.53 10.25 4.03
CA GLY A 376 -22.46 10.14 5.49
C GLY A 376 -21.97 11.39 6.24
N ALA A 377 -20.90 12.05 5.78
CA ALA A 377 -20.39 13.27 6.42
C ALA A 377 -21.33 14.48 6.28
N GLU A 378 -22.17 14.49 5.25
CA GLU A 378 -23.14 15.55 4.95
C GLU A 378 -24.41 15.47 5.82
N LEU A 379 -24.66 14.33 6.48
CA LEU A 379 -25.90 14.05 7.22
C LEU A 379 -26.22 15.14 8.25
N VAL A 380 -25.33 15.39 9.21
CA VAL A 380 -25.54 16.41 10.25
C VAL A 380 -25.66 17.80 9.64
N TYR A 381 -24.90 18.07 8.59
CA TYR A 381 -24.88 19.38 7.93
C TYR A 381 -26.22 19.70 7.26
N ARG A 382 -26.91 18.70 6.70
CA ARG A 382 -27.98 18.92 5.71
C ARG A 382 -29.33 18.28 6.04
N ILE A 383 -29.42 17.37 7.03
CA ILE A 383 -30.65 16.60 7.27
C ILE A 383 -31.85 17.48 7.63
N GLY A 384 -31.63 18.61 8.31
CA GLY A 384 -32.70 19.53 8.71
C GLY A 384 -33.47 20.13 7.55
N GLU A 385 -32.88 20.21 6.36
CA GLU A 385 -33.55 20.69 5.15
C GLU A 385 -34.48 19.64 4.53
N LEU A 386 -34.21 18.36 4.78
CA LEU A 386 -35.06 17.26 4.31
C LEU A 386 -36.12 16.88 5.33
N ALA A 387 -35.81 16.95 6.64
CA ALA A 387 -36.67 16.57 7.74
C ALA A 387 -36.84 17.72 8.77
N PRO A 388 -37.39 18.89 8.39
CA PRO A 388 -37.53 20.03 9.28
C PRO A 388 -38.55 19.83 10.41
N ASN A 389 -39.53 18.94 10.20
CA ASN A 389 -40.51 18.57 11.23
C ASN A 389 -39.87 17.55 12.20
N PRO A 390 -39.84 17.82 13.52
CA PRO A 390 -39.22 16.92 14.50
C PRO A 390 -39.91 15.55 14.61
N ASP A 391 -41.15 15.41 14.14
CA ASP A 391 -41.86 14.13 14.18
C ASP A 391 -41.60 13.27 12.93
N THR A 392 -40.95 13.81 11.90
CA THR A 392 -40.58 13.07 10.68
C THR A 392 -39.57 11.98 11.01
N LEU A 393 -39.87 10.74 10.64
CA LEU A 393 -38.92 9.62 10.77
C LEU A 393 -37.83 9.74 9.72
N VAL A 394 -36.58 9.81 10.17
CA VAL A 394 -35.40 9.77 9.30
C VAL A 394 -34.87 8.34 9.22
N VAL A 395 -34.81 7.80 8.01
CA VAL A 395 -34.24 6.47 7.74
C VAL A 395 -32.96 6.61 6.92
N VAL A 396 -31.83 6.15 7.47
CA VAL A 396 -30.54 6.17 6.79
C VAL A 396 -30.29 4.83 6.10
N ASN A 397 -30.01 4.86 4.81
CA ASN A 397 -29.81 3.70 3.94
C ASN A 397 -28.36 3.66 3.40
N CYS A 398 -27.90 2.46 3.06
CA CYS A 398 -26.70 2.23 2.27
C CYS A 398 -26.83 0.94 1.44
N ALA A 399 -25.74 0.45 0.85
CA ALA A 399 -25.80 -0.76 0.04
C ALA A 399 -26.06 -2.04 0.88
N GLY A 400 -25.45 -2.11 2.06
CA GLY A 400 -25.55 -3.20 3.03
C GLY A 400 -25.90 -2.63 4.40
N ARG A 401 -24.97 -2.71 5.37
CA ARG A 401 -25.25 -2.36 6.78
C ARG A 401 -24.39 -1.22 7.34
N THR A 402 -23.08 -1.22 7.07
CA THR A 402 -22.13 -0.35 7.80
C THR A 402 -22.46 1.14 7.77
N ARG A 403 -22.62 1.73 6.58
CA ARG A 403 -22.80 3.19 6.44
C ARG A 403 -24.17 3.66 6.92
N SER A 404 -25.21 2.82 6.83
CA SER A 404 -26.53 3.15 7.38
C SER A 404 -26.52 3.16 8.90
N ILE A 405 -25.83 2.21 9.55
CA ILE A 405 -25.65 2.20 11.01
C ILE A 405 -24.86 3.43 11.45
N VAL A 406 -23.66 3.64 10.89
CA VAL A 406 -22.80 4.79 11.23
C VAL A 406 -23.54 6.11 11.00
N GLY A 407 -24.23 6.25 9.87
CA GLY A 407 -24.97 7.47 9.55
C GLY A 407 -26.15 7.72 10.50
N ALA A 408 -26.95 6.69 10.82
CA ALA A 408 -28.04 6.80 11.79
C ALA A 408 -27.51 7.17 13.18
N GLN A 409 -26.46 6.48 13.65
CA GLN A 409 -25.86 6.77 14.93
C GLN A 409 -25.24 8.18 14.98
N THR A 410 -24.70 8.68 13.86
CA THR A 410 -24.19 10.06 13.78
C THR A 410 -25.28 11.09 14.07
N LEU A 411 -26.48 10.89 13.50
CA LEU A 411 -27.62 11.78 13.71
C LEU A 411 -28.14 11.71 15.16
N ILE A 412 -28.14 10.50 15.74
CA ILE A 412 -28.53 10.25 17.14
C ILE A 412 -27.55 10.93 18.10
N ASP A 413 -26.25 10.74 17.91
CA ASP A 413 -25.19 11.34 18.73
C ASP A 413 -25.19 12.88 18.59
N ALA A 414 -25.50 13.40 17.40
CA ALA A 414 -25.72 14.83 17.16
C ALA A 414 -27.01 15.38 17.81
N GLY A 415 -27.85 14.49 18.36
CA GLY A 415 -29.04 14.79 19.13
C GLY A 415 -30.15 15.47 18.32
N ILE A 416 -30.26 15.20 17.01
CA ILE A 416 -31.33 15.77 16.19
C ILE A 416 -32.71 15.41 16.79
N PRO A 417 -33.74 16.26 16.66
CA PRO A 417 -35.01 16.01 17.34
C PRO A 417 -35.81 14.85 16.72
N ASN A 418 -35.52 14.51 15.47
CA ASN A 418 -36.19 13.47 14.71
C ASN A 418 -35.96 12.08 15.31
N PRO A 419 -36.96 11.18 15.28
CA PRO A 419 -36.69 9.76 15.39
C PRO A 419 -35.83 9.31 14.21
N VAL A 420 -34.77 8.55 14.49
CA VAL A 420 -33.81 8.08 13.49
C VAL A 420 -33.72 6.56 13.52
N ALA A 421 -33.67 5.93 12.36
CA ALA A 421 -33.37 4.52 12.19
C ALA A 421 -32.43 4.26 11.01
N SER A 422 -31.66 3.19 11.05
CA SER A 422 -30.99 2.63 9.86
C SER A 422 -31.97 1.73 9.09
N LEU A 423 -31.84 1.68 7.76
CA LEU A 423 -32.49 0.64 6.97
C LEU A 423 -31.68 -0.65 7.09
N LYS A 424 -32.29 -1.68 7.67
CA LYS A 424 -31.67 -2.98 7.84
C LYS A 424 -31.30 -3.59 6.48
N ASP A 425 -30.02 -3.93 6.32
CA ASP A 425 -29.44 -4.59 5.14
C ASP A 425 -29.61 -3.85 3.79
N GLY A 426 -30.04 -2.58 3.86
CA GLY A 426 -29.95 -1.62 2.76
C GLY A 426 -30.60 -2.05 1.45
N THR A 427 -29.98 -1.65 0.33
CA THR A 427 -30.46 -2.01 -1.01
C THR A 427 -30.33 -3.50 -1.33
N MET A 428 -29.46 -4.26 -0.62
CA MET A 428 -29.39 -5.71 -0.77
C MET A 428 -30.70 -6.37 -0.33
N ALA A 429 -31.19 -6.07 0.88
CA ALA A 429 -32.48 -6.59 1.34
C ALA A 429 -33.65 -6.11 0.48
N TRP A 430 -33.59 -4.87 -0.03
CA TRP A 430 -34.59 -4.38 -0.96
C TRP A 430 -34.69 -5.25 -2.23
N LEU A 431 -33.55 -5.62 -2.83
CA LEU A 431 -33.51 -6.52 -3.97
C LEU A 431 -33.91 -7.96 -3.61
N LEU A 432 -33.49 -8.46 -2.44
CA LEU A 432 -33.86 -9.79 -1.94
C LEU A 432 -35.38 -9.93 -1.75
N SER A 433 -36.06 -8.84 -1.38
CA SER A 433 -37.52 -8.80 -1.27
C SER A 433 -38.27 -8.74 -2.61
N GLY A 434 -37.56 -8.81 -3.74
CA GLY A 434 -38.14 -8.77 -5.09
C GLY A 434 -38.47 -7.37 -5.59
N ARG A 435 -38.10 -6.31 -4.86
CA ARG A 435 -38.32 -4.92 -5.27
C ARG A 435 -37.20 -4.42 -6.17
N THR A 436 -37.47 -3.34 -6.91
CA THR A 436 -36.53 -2.77 -7.88
C THR A 436 -35.87 -1.49 -7.36
N LEU A 437 -34.63 -1.27 -7.77
CA LEU A 437 -33.89 -0.03 -7.54
C LEU A 437 -34.13 0.96 -8.69
N ALA A 438 -33.86 2.22 -8.43
CA ALA A 438 -33.75 3.25 -9.45
C ALA A 438 -32.28 3.48 -9.84
N HIS A 439 -32.03 3.91 -11.07
CA HIS A 439 -30.69 4.13 -11.63
C HIS A 439 -30.58 5.52 -12.27
N GLY A 440 -29.38 6.08 -12.35
CA GLY A 440 -29.09 7.37 -12.96
C GLY A 440 -29.65 8.58 -12.20
N ARG A 441 -30.08 8.41 -10.94
CA ARG A 441 -30.67 9.48 -10.14
C ARG A 441 -29.58 10.42 -9.66
N VAL A 442 -29.72 11.71 -9.95
CA VAL A 442 -28.85 12.77 -9.44
C VAL A 442 -29.72 13.82 -8.76
N THR A 443 -29.52 14.02 -7.47
CA THR A 443 -30.24 15.01 -6.67
C THR A 443 -29.24 16.01 -6.10
N PRO A 444 -29.49 17.33 -6.23
CA PRO A 444 -28.68 18.33 -5.53
C PRO A 444 -28.70 18.09 -4.02
N LEU A 445 -27.56 18.32 -3.36
CA LEU A 445 -27.51 18.31 -1.90
C LEU A 445 -28.15 19.60 -1.37
N PRO A 446 -29.08 19.53 -0.40
CA PRO A 446 -29.75 20.71 0.11
C PRO A 446 -28.79 21.54 0.98
N GLU A 447 -28.78 22.86 0.80
CA GLU A 447 -27.91 23.76 1.57
C GLU A 447 -28.65 24.33 2.78
N PRO A 448 -28.11 24.19 4.00
CA PRO A 448 -28.72 24.77 5.19
C PRO A 448 -28.66 26.31 5.14
N PRO A 449 -29.73 27.01 5.54
CA PRO A 449 -29.75 28.47 5.59
C PRO A 449 -28.82 28.98 6.71
N ALA A 450 -28.28 30.20 6.52
CA ALA A 450 -27.36 30.81 7.49
C ALA A 450 -27.91 30.86 8.94
N ALA A 451 -29.24 30.95 9.10
CA ALA A 451 -29.90 30.99 10.39
C ALA A 451 -29.80 29.68 11.21
N THR A 452 -29.56 28.52 10.58
CA THR A 452 -29.48 27.22 11.27
C THR A 452 -28.05 26.75 11.51
N LEU A 453 -27.06 27.31 10.80
CA LEU A 453 -25.67 26.86 10.79
C LEU A 453 -25.03 26.80 12.18
N ASP A 454 -25.25 27.78 13.04
CA ASP A 454 -24.64 27.79 14.38
C ASP A 454 -25.18 26.63 15.25
N GLY A 455 -26.46 26.31 15.12
CA GLY A 455 -27.06 25.16 15.79
C GLY A 455 -26.46 23.85 15.29
N VAL A 456 -26.27 23.72 13.98
CA VAL A 456 -25.66 22.53 13.35
C VAL A 456 -24.19 22.37 13.76
N ARG A 457 -23.41 23.45 13.76
CA ARG A 457 -22.01 23.47 14.23
C ARG A 457 -21.89 23.04 15.69
N ASN A 458 -22.76 23.56 16.56
CA ASN A 458 -22.76 23.20 17.98
C ASN A 458 -23.05 21.70 18.18
N ARG A 459 -23.94 21.11 17.38
CA ARG A 459 -24.20 19.65 17.43
C ARG A 459 -22.96 18.85 17.02
N ALA A 460 -22.32 19.22 15.92
CA ALA A 460 -21.09 18.56 15.47
C ALA A 460 -19.94 18.71 16.48
N GLU A 461 -19.82 19.88 17.10
CA GLU A 461 -18.82 20.14 18.16
C GLU A 461 -19.04 19.23 19.37
N ASN A 462 -20.29 19.06 19.81
CA ASN A 462 -20.61 18.20 20.93
C ASN A 462 -20.21 16.74 20.65
N VAL A 463 -20.48 16.23 19.45
CA VAL A 463 -20.08 14.87 19.04
C VAL A 463 -18.57 14.73 19.01
N ALA A 464 -17.87 15.69 18.40
CA ALA A 464 -16.41 15.67 18.33
C ALA A 464 -15.73 15.77 19.71
N ALA A 465 -16.25 16.62 20.59
CA ALA A 465 -15.75 16.77 21.96
C ALA A 465 -15.91 15.47 22.78
N GLN A 466 -17.06 14.79 22.64
CA GLN A 466 -17.30 13.50 23.29
C GLN A 466 -16.36 12.40 22.80
N ALA A 467 -15.96 12.43 21.53
CA ALA A 467 -14.96 11.53 20.95
C ALA A 467 -13.51 11.90 21.28
N GLY A 468 -13.26 13.02 21.97
CA GLY A 468 -11.90 13.48 22.29
C GLY A 468 -11.14 14.09 21.10
N VAL A 469 -11.85 14.53 20.06
CA VAL A 469 -11.25 15.20 18.90
C VAL A 469 -10.62 16.52 19.32
N ARG A 470 -9.39 16.78 18.86
CA ARG A 470 -8.66 18.02 19.16
C ARG A 470 -8.77 19.01 18.01
N ARG A 471 -9.18 20.25 18.31
CA ARG A 471 -9.07 21.36 17.36
C ARG A 471 -7.68 21.97 17.40
N ILE A 472 -7.18 22.35 16.23
CA ILE A 472 -5.92 23.08 16.08
C ILE A 472 -6.12 24.32 15.21
N ASP A 473 -5.34 25.35 15.51
CA ASP A 473 -5.22 26.54 14.68
C ASP A 473 -4.07 26.38 13.66
N ALA A 474 -3.79 27.45 12.91
CA ALA A 474 -2.71 27.45 11.93
C ALA A 474 -1.32 27.21 12.56
N GLY A 475 -1.10 27.67 13.81
CA GLY A 475 0.14 27.43 14.54
C GLY A 475 0.29 25.96 14.94
N GLY A 476 -0.78 25.33 15.41
CA GLY A 476 -0.83 23.90 15.69
C GLY A 476 -0.60 23.06 14.43
N LEU A 477 -1.22 23.42 13.30
CA LEU A 477 -0.97 22.75 12.03
C LEU A 477 0.51 22.85 11.62
N GLN A 478 1.10 24.05 11.71
CA GLN A 478 2.51 24.26 11.39
C GLN A 478 3.45 23.42 12.27
N GLN A 479 3.12 23.25 13.57
CA GLN A 479 3.88 22.39 14.47
C GLN A 479 3.80 20.91 14.07
N LEU A 480 2.60 20.44 13.70
CA LEU A 480 2.43 19.07 13.19
C LEU A 480 3.23 18.87 11.89
N GLU A 481 3.14 19.81 10.96
CA GLU A 481 3.88 19.77 9.68
C GLU A 481 5.39 19.78 9.89
N ALA A 482 5.91 20.60 10.80
CA ALA A 482 7.34 20.66 11.12
C ALA A 482 7.87 19.34 11.70
N SER A 483 7.01 18.57 12.37
CA SER A 483 7.35 17.25 12.94
C SER A 483 7.02 16.06 12.02
N SER A 484 6.53 16.31 10.79
CA SER A 484 6.11 15.26 9.84
C SER A 484 7.23 14.29 9.42
N GLN A 485 8.49 14.71 9.56
CA GLN A 485 9.68 13.86 9.33
C GLN A 485 9.93 12.87 10.49
N THR A 486 9.28 13.06 11.63
CA THR A 486 9.44 12.26 12.86
C THR A 486 8.15 11.58 13.32
N HIS A 487 7.01 11.93 12.72
CA HIS A 487 5.69 11.35 12.98
C HIS A 487 4.83 11.55 11.73
N THR A 488 4.21 10.49 11.24
CA THR A 488 3.39 10.53 10.01
C THR A 488 2.21 11.49 10.18
N LEU A 489 2.00 12.35 9.17
CA LEU A 489 0.91 13.31 9.12
C LEU A 489 0.11 13.15 7.84
N TYR A 490 -1.17 12.83 7.98
CA TYR A 490 -2.17 12.88 6.93
C TYR A 490 -3.00 14.16 7.04
N ARG A 491 -3.26 14.81 5.90
CA ARG A 491 -4.07 16.03 5.80
C ARG A 491 -5.17 15.79 4.78
N PHE A 492 -6.41 15.73 5.24
CA PHE A 492 -7.56 15.41 4.41
C PHE A 492 -8.60 16.53 4.41
N GLU A 493 -9.07 16.84 3.21
CA GLU A 493 -10.22 17.68 2.96
C GLU A 493 -11.42 16.75 2.72
N VAL A 494 -12.49 16.93 3.48
CA VAL A 494 -13.56 15.91 3.62
C VAL A 494 -14.87 16.25 2.89
N ARG A 495 -14.91 17.37 2.17
CA ARG A 495 -16.10 17.82 1.43
C ARG A 495 -16.31 17.00 0.15
N THR A 496 -17.40 17.32 -0.55
CA THR A 496 -17.73 16.68 -1.82
C THR A 496 -16.65 16.90 -2.87
N ARG A 497 -16.58 16.01 -3.88
CA ARG A 497 -15.66 16.15 -5.01
C ARG A 497 -15.75 17.52 -5.67
N SER A 498 -16.98 17.96 -5.94
CA SER A 498 -17.25 19.24 -6.58
C SER A 498 -16.71 20.42 -5.78
N GLU A 499 -16.85 20.40 -4.46
CA GLU A 499 -16.33 21.47 -3.59
C GLU A 499 -14.80 21.46 -3.54
N TYR A 500 -14.19 20.28 -3.46
CA TYR A 500 -12.74 20.13 -3.49
C TYR A 500 -12.16 20.64 -4.82
N GLU A 501 -12.69 20.18 -5.95
CA GLU A 501 -12.20 20.56 -7.28
C GLU A 501 -12.46 22.05 -7.60
N ALA A 502 -13.52 22.64 -7.04
CA ALA A 502 -13.78 24.08 -7.15
C ALA A 502 -12.80 24.93 -6.33
N GLY A 503 -12.24 24.41 -5.25
CA GLY A 503 -11.26 25.10 -4.41
C GLY A 503 -10.93 24.34 -3.14
N HIS A 504 -9.66 23.96 -2.96
CA HIS A 504 -9.15 23.24 -1.80
C HIS A 504 -7.77 23.76 -1.34
N LEU A 505 -7.37 23.37 -0.13
CA LEU A 505 -6.08 23.77 0.44
C LEU A 505 -4.90 23.11 -0.31
N PRO A 506 -3.83 23.86 -0.63
CA PRO A 506 -2.66 23.30 -1.31
C PRO A 506 -2.01 22.14 -0.54
N GLY A 507 -1.82 21.01 -1.22
CA GLY A 507 -1.15 19.84 -0.65
C GLY A 507 -1.99 19.01 0.34
N TRP A 508 -3.28 19.30 0.46
CA TRP A 508 -4.25 18.47 1.16
C TRP A 508 -4.81 17.43 0.20
N ARG A 509 -5.12 16.23 0.71
CA ARG A 509 -5.70 15.14 -0.10
C ARG A 509 -7.22 15.19 0.00
N TRP A 510 -7.89 14.80 -1.08
CA TRP A 510 -9.33 14.67 -1.05
C TRP A 510 -9.73 13.32 -0.45
N ALA A 511 -10.56 13.33 0.57
CA ALA A 511 -11.10 12.13 1.20
C ALA A 511 -12.50 12.42 1.76
N PRO A 512 -13.58 12.20 0.97
CA PRO A 512 -14.94 12.44 1.43
C PRO A 512 -15.19 11.79 2.77
N GLY A 513 -15.69 12.55 3.75
CA GLY A 513 -15.64 12.10 5.14
C GLY A 513 -16.29 10.73 5.40
N GLY A 514 -17.45 10.47 4.78
CA GLY A 514 -18.11 9.17 4.87
C GLY A 514 -17.28 8.02 4.28
N GLN A 515 -16.56 8.26 3.18
CA GLN A 515 -15.67 7.26 2.58
C GLN A 515 -14.37 7.10 3.35
N LEU A 516 -13.84 8.18 3.94
CA LEU A 516 -12.66 8.09 4.80
C LEU A 516 -12.93 7.22 6.04
N VAL A 517 -14.13 7.29 6.62
CA VAL A 517 -14.56 6.41 7.70
C VAL A 517 -14.81 4.98 7.20
N GLN A 518 -15.47 4.83 6.05
CA GLN A 518 -15.81 3.52 5.48
C GLN A 518 -14.61 2.71 4.97
N ALA A 519 -13.58 3.39 4.47
CA ALA A 519 -12.46 2.79 3.74
C ALA A 519 -11.12 3.39 4.21
N THR A 520 -10.95 3.54 5.52
CA THR A 520 -9.79 4.23 6.11
C THR A 520 -8.46 3.66 5.59
N ASP A 521 -8.38 2.34 5.45
CA ASP A 521 -7.25 1.57 4.94
C ASP A 521 -6.89 1.84 3.47
N GLU A 522 -7.80 2.40 2.67
CA GLU A 522 -7.50 2.87 1.29
C GLU A 522 -6.86 4.26 1.28
N TYR A 523 -7.06 5.06 2.32
CA TYR A 523 -6.54 6.43 2.40
C TYR A 523 -5.22 6.51 3.17
N LEU A 524 -5.02 5.67 4.17
CA LEU A 524 -3.85 5.63 5.03
C LEU A 524 -3.56 4.20 5.51
N ALA A 525 -2.27 3.86 5.61
CA ALA A 525 -1.84 2.54 6.10
C ALA A 525 -1.00 2.61 7.38
N THR A 526 -0.46 3.78 7.73
CA THR A 526 0.36 3.93 8.93
C THR A 526 -0.52 4.08 10.17
N ARG A 527 -0.53 3.04 11.01
CA ARG A 527 -1.13 3.10 12.35
C ARG A 527 -0.33 4.03 13.25
N ARG A 528 -0.99 4.60 14.24
CA ARG A 528 -0.47 5.59 15.21
C ARG A 528 -0.03 6.90 14.58
N ALA A 529 -0.37 7.13 13.31
CA ALA A 529 -0.17 8.39 12.63
C ALA A 529 -1.12 9.49 13.13
N ARG A 530 -0.82 10.72 12.72
CA ARG A 530 -1.67 11.89 12.95
C ARG A 530 -2.52 12.16 11.72
N ILE A 531 -3.79 12.45 11.94
CA ILE A 531 -4.76 12.80 10.91
C ILE A 531 -5.29 14.18 11.22
N VAL A 532 -5.18 15.09 10.26
CA VAL A 532 -5.79 16.42 10.32
C VAL A 532 -6.88 16.47 9.25
N LEU A 533 -8.11 16.75 9.67
CA LEU A 533 -9.25 16.97 8.77
C LEU A 533 -9.55 18.45 8.66
N ALA A 534 -9.95 18.89 7.46
CA ALA A 534 -10.43 20.24 7.21
C ALA A 534 -11.74 20.22 6.42
N ASP A 535 -12.59 21.19 6.74
CA ASP A 535 -13.76 21.63 5.98
C ASP A 535 -13.85 23.17 6.06
N PHE A 536 -14.88 23.77 5.46
CA PHE A 536 -15.12 25.23 5.56
C PHE A 536 -16.44 25.59 6.23
N ASP A 537 -17.26 24.57 6.55
CA ASP A 537 -18.56 24.71 7.20
C ASP A 537 -18.50 24.54 8.72
N GLY A 538 -17.46 23.87 9.24
CA GLY A 538 -17.31 23.59 10.66
C GLY A 538 -18.22 22.47 11.17
N VAL A 539 -18.56 21.49 10.33
CA VAL A 539 -19.50 20.39 10.65
C VAL A 539 -18.93 19.05 10.16
N ARG A 540 -18.63 18.93 8.88
CA ARG A 540 -18.24 17.67 8.22
C ARG A 540 -16.92 17.10 8.73
N ALA A 541 -15.92 17.95 8.96
CA ALA A 541 -14.64 17.55 9.51
C ALA A 541 -14.76 17.09 10.97
N LEU A 542 -15.64 17.73 11.77
CA LEU A 542 -15.86 17.35 13.15
C LEU A 542 -16.52 15.98 13.28
N THR A 543 -17.60 15.73 12.53
CA THR A 543 -18.31 14.44 12.57
C THR A 543 -17.45 13.32 12.02
N THR A 544 -16.70 13.58 10.94
CA THR A 544 -15.73 12.61 10.39
C THR A 544 -14.61 12.32 11.40
N ALA A 545 -14.06 13.35 12.04
CA ALA A 545 -13.01 13.18 13.05
C ALA A 545 -13.49 12.39 14.25
N ALA A 546 -14.73 12.59 14.69
CA ALA A 546 -15.31 11.85 15.80
C ALA A 546 -15.34 10.33 15.51
N TRP A 547 -15.67 9.94 14.28
CA TRP A 547 -15.64 8.53 13.90
C TRP A 547 -14.23 7.96 13.77
N LEU A 548 -13.29 8.70 13.17
CA LEU A 548 -11.90 8.25 13.10
C LEU A 548 -11.25 8.12 14.48
N ALA A 549 -11.61 8.99 15.43
CA ALA A 549 -11.15 8.91 16.81
C ALA A 549 -11.68 7.64 17.50
N GLN A 550 -12.96 7.30 17.28
CA GLN A 550 -13.57 6.09 17.84
C GLN A 550 -13.11 4.79 17.15
N LEU A 551 -12.84 4.81 15.84
CA LEU A 551 -12.17 3.73 15.11
C LEU A 551 -10.75 3.49 15.65
N GLY A 552 -10.18 4.51 16.29
CA GLY A 552 -8.94 4.40 17.03
C GLY A 552 -7.72 4.15 16.15
N GLY A 553 -6.60 3.89 16.82
CA GLY A 553 -5.32 3.68 16.16
C GLY A 553 -4.66 4.93 15.60
N HIS A 554 -5.25 6.13 15.72
CA HIS A 554 -4.71 7.38 15.17
C HIS A 554 -4.94 8.57 16.11
N ASP A 555 -4.06 9.56 16.01
CA ASP A 555 -4.24 10.87 16.63
C ASP A 555 -5.04 11.76 15.67
N VAL A 556 -6.28 12.09 16.01
CA VAL A 556 -7.18 12.85 15.11
C VAL A 556 -7.33 14.30 15.55
N PHE A 557 -7.20 15.21 14.58
CA PHE A 557 -7.32 16.65 14.73
C PHE A 557 -8.25 17.25 13.68
N VAL A 558 -8.85 18.39 14.01
CA VAL A 558 -9.61 19.21 13.06
C VAL A 558 -8.97 20.58 12.96
N TYR A 559 -8.76 21.03 11.73
CA TYR A 559 -8.29 22.37 11.39
C TYR A 559 -9.41 23.12 10.68
N ALA A 560 -9.77 24.29 11.21
CA ALA A 560 -10.72 25.20 10.57
C ALA A 560 -9.93 26.23 9.74
N PRO A 561 -9.93 26.16 8.41
CA PRO A 561 -9.24 27.11 7.56
C PRO A 561 -9.88 28.49 7.66
N SER A 562 -9.07 29.54 7.49
CA SER A 562 -9.61 30.89 7.38
C SER A 562 -10.38 31.07 6.06
N ALA A 563 -11.36 31.95 6.04
CA ALA A 563 -12.17 32.22 4.84
C ALA A 563 -11.36 32.81 3.67
N ASP A 564 -10.20 33.41 3.98
CA ASP A 564 -9.23 33.98 3.03
C ASP A 564 -8.05 33.03 2.72
N ALA A 565 -8.13 31.75 3.15
CA ALA A 565 -7.09 30.77 2.87
C ALA A 565 -6.84 30.65 1.36
N ALA A 566 -5.57 30.56 0.97
CA ALA A 566 -5.20 30.34 -0.42
C ALA A 566 -5.70 28.97 -0.88
N LEU A 567 -6.45 28.93 -1.99
CA LEU A 567 -6.99 27.69 -2.57
C LEU A 567 -6.37 27.40 -3.94
N VAL A 568 -6.31 26.11 -4.26
CA VAL A 568 -6.02 25.58 -5.60
C VAL A 568 -7.26 24.86 -6.15
N THR A 569 -7.36 24.74 -7.47
CA THR A 569 -8.52 24.13 -8.15
C THR A 569 -8.10 22.87 -8.90
N GLY A 570 -9.09 22.04 -9.25
CA GLY A 570 -8.89 20.77 -9.95
C GLY A 570 -8.79 19.55 -9.02
N PRO A 571 -8.61 18.35 -9.60
CA PRO A 571 -8.54 17.10 -8.84
C PRO A 571 -7.26 17.00 -7.99
N GLU A 572 -7.27 16.11 -6.99
CA GLU A 572 -6.06 15.78 -6.21
C GLU A 572 -4.93 15.35 -7.16
N PRO A 573 -3.76 16.01 -7.13
CA PRO A 573 -2.61 15.56 -7.91
C PRO A 573 -2.10 14.21 -7.41
N VAL A 574 -2.03 13.21 -8.31
CA VAL A 574 -1.42 11.91 -7.99
C VAL A 574 0.05 11.94 -8.39
N ARG A 575 0.94 11.87 -7.40
CA ARG A 575 2.37 11.71 -7.65
C ARG A 575 2.65 10.26 -8.03
N VAL A 576 3.21 10.07 -9.22
CA VAL A 576 3.66 8.75 -9.69
C VAL A 576 5.17 8.67 -9.57
N LEU A 577 5.64 7.74 -8.75
CA LEU A 577 7.06 7.51 -8.56
C LEU A 577 7.65 6.67 -9.69
N ALA A 578 8.97 6.73 -9.88
CA ALA A 578 9.68 5.92 -10.85
C ALA A 578 10.64 4.98 -10.13
N SER A 579 10.39 3.68 -10.21
CA SER A 579 11.27 2.62 -9.70
C SER A 579 12.22 2.08 -10.79
N ARG A 580 11.92 2.38 -12.06
CA ARG A 580 12.61 1.93 -13.28
C ARG A 580 12.66 3.06 -14.32
N PRO A 581 13.53 2.94 -15.34
CA PRO A 581 13.44 3.76 -16.54
C PRO A 581 12.06 3.69 -17.19
N ALA A 582 11.61 4.79 -17.79
CA ALA A 582 10.33 4.85 -18.48
C ALA A 582 10.32 3.91 -19.70
N ALA A 583 9.28 3.07 -19.82
CA ALA A 583 9.02 2.32 -21.04
C ALA A 583 8.65 3.26 -22.19
N ALA A 584 8.82 2.81 -23.43
CA ALA A 584 8.42 3.58 -24.60
C ALA A 584 6.88 3.69 -24.68
N SER A 585 6.40 4.86 -25.07
CA SER A 585 4.97 5.07 -25.32
C SER A 585 4.58 4.71 -26.76
N VAL A 586 3.29 4.44 -26.98
CA VAL A 586 2.68 4.33 -28.31
C VAL A 586 1.36 5.11 -28.34
N SER A 587 1.03 5.75 -29.47
CA SER A 587 -0.30 6.39 -29.61
C SER A 587 -1.40 5.34 -29.80
N SER A 588 -2.65 5.69 -29.51
CA SER A 588 -3.78 4.78 -29.71
C SER A 588 -3.90 4.30 -31.16
N GLN A 589 -3.63 5.18 -32.15
CA GLN A 589 -3.66 4.81 -33.57
C GLN A 589 -2.54 3.83 -33.93
N GLN A 590 -1.32 4.05 -33.44
CA GLN A 590 -0.19 3.13 -33.67
C GLN A 590 -0.43 1.77 -33.00
N ALA A 591 -1.00 1.77 -31.79
CA ALA A 591 -1.41 0.55 -31.10
C ALA A 591 -2.46 -0.22 -31.92
N ALA A 592 -3.51 0.46 -32.40
CA ALA A 592 -4.53 -0.14 -33.26
C ALA A 592 -3.96 -0.71 -34.56
N GLN A 593 -3.04 0.00 -35.22
CA GLN A 593 -2.36 -0.50 -36.42
C GLN A 593 -1.56 -1.79 -36.15
N LYS A 594 -0.81 -1.83 -35.04
CA LYS A 594 -0.03 -3.03 -34.66
C LYS A 594 -0.92 -4.22 -34.34
N LEU A 595 -2.04 -3.98 -33.65
CA LEU A 595 -3.05 -5.00 -33.37
C LEU A 595 -3.70 -5.54 -34.65
N GLY A 596 -4.11 -4.65 -35.56
CA GLY A 596 -4.69 -5.03 -36.86
C GLY A 596 -3.72 -5.80 -37.76
N ALA A 597 -2.42 -5.50 -37.68
CA ALA A 597 -1.37 -6.24 -38.38
C ALA A 597 -0.98 -7.57 -37.70
N GLY A 598 -1.54 -7.88 -36.52
CA GLY A 598 -1.19 -9.09 -35.77
C GLY A 598 0.25 -9.10 -35.23
N THR A 599 0.87 -7.93 -35.02
CA THR A 599 2.27 -7.79 -34.56
C THR A 599 2.39 -7.35 -33.09
N ALA A 600 1.26 -7.29 -32.38
CA ALA A 600 1.22 -6.90 -30.98
C ALA A 600 0.10 -7.60 -30.21
N ARG A 601 0.23 -7.61 -28.88
CA ARG A 601 -0.81 -8.01 -27.94
C ARG A 601 -1.09 -6.86 -26.99
N LEU A 602 -2.36 -6.52 -26.77
CA LEU A 602 -2.77 -5.46 -25.84
C LEU A 602 -3.37 -6.06 -24.58
N PHE A 603 -2.84 -5.66 -23.43
CA PHE A 603 -3.37 -5.97 -22.11
C PHE A 603 -3.94 -4.70 -21.46
N ASP A 604 -5.16 -4.79 -20.94
CA ASP A 604 -5.75 -3.79 -20.07
C ASP A 604 -5.53 -4.22 -18.61
N VAL A 605 -4.87 -3.35 -17.84
CA VAL A 605 -4.48 -3.61 -16.44
C VAL A 605 -5.27 -2.77 -15.44
N GLU A 606 -6.39 -2.18 -15.88
CA GLU A 606 -7.29 -1.43 -15.03
C GLU A 606 -8.05 -2.35 -14.04
N ARG A 607 -9.12 -1.87 -13.42
CA ARG A 607 -10.16 -2.70 -12.79
C ARG A 607 -11.02 -3.42 -13.83
N ARG A 608 -11.38 -4.66 -13.54
CA ARG A 608 -12.24 -5.51 -14.38
C ARG A 608 -13.56 -4.82 -14.71
N SER A 609 -14.18 -4.16 -13.73
CA SER A 609 -15.45 -3.45 -13.93
C SER A 609 -15.34 -2.31 -14.96
N ALA A 610 -14.21 -1.60 -15.02
CA ALA A 610 -13.98 -0.58 -16.04
C ALA A 610 -13.77 -1.21 -17.42
N TYR A 611 -12.99 -2.30 -17.48
CA TYR A 611 -12.78 -3.08 -18.70
C TYR A 611 -14.11 -3.61 -19.26
N GLU A 612 -14.92 -4.28 -18.45
CA GLU A 612 -16.21 -4.85 -18.88
C GLU A 612 -17.18 -3.77 -19.36
N LYS A 613 -17.17 -2.60 -18.71
CA LYS A 613 -18.00 -1.47 -19.15
C LYS A 613 -17.58 -0.98 -20.54
N ARG A 614 -16.28 -0.82 -20.79
CA ARG A 614 -15.74 -0.41 -22.10
C ARG A 614 -14.21 -0.53 -22.13
N HIS A 615 -13.69 -1.24 -23.12
CA HIS A 615 -12.24 -1.42 -23.34
C HIS A 615 -11.85 -1.25 -24.81
N ALA A 616 -10.55 -1.10 -25.09
CA ALA A 616 -10.03 -1.08 -26.47
C ALA A 616 -10.30 -2.43 -27.16
N ALA A 617 -10.90 -2.43 -28.36
CA ALA A 617 -11.25 -3.67 -29.03
C ALA A 617 -10.04 -4.58 -29.23
N GLY A 618 -10.18 -5.84 -28.81
CA GLY A 618 -9.13 -6.84 -28.90
C GLY A 618 -8.20 -6.92 -27.68
N ALA A 619 -8.32 -6.02 -26.71
CA ALA A 619 -7.57 -6.07 -25.45
C ALA A 619 -7.94 -7.30 -24.60
N TYR A 620 -6.95 -7.82 -23.87
CA TYR A 620 -7.14 -8.84 -22.83
C TYR A 620 -7.06 -8.17 -21.47
N PHE A 621 -7.97 -8.51 -20.56
CA PHE A 621 -7.85 -8.05 -19.18
C PHE A 621 -6.95 -9.00 -18.38
N ALA A 622 -5.99 -8.43 -17.65
CA ALA A 622 -5.17 -9.18 -16.71
C ALA A 622 -4.64 -8.27 -15.61
N VAL A 623 -4.59 -8.79 -14.37
CA VAL A 623 -3.82 -8.15 -13.31
C VAL A 623 -2.31 -8.14 -13.65
N PRO A 624 -1.58 -7.08 -13.26
CA PRO A 624 -0.15 -6.96 -13.56
C PRO A 624 0.73 -8.12 -13.08
N ASP A 625 0.45 -8.71 -11.92
CA ASP A 625 1.25 -9.79 -11.33
C ASP A 625 1.32 -11.06 -12.20
N ARG A 626 0.31 -11.31 -13.03
CA ARG A 626 0.28 -12.46 -13.96
C ARG A 626 0.92 -12.17 -15.32
N LEU A 627 1.27 -10.92 -15.62
CA LEU A 627 1.69 -10.54 -16.98
C LEU A 627 2.94 -11.27 -17.45
N GLU A 628 3.96 -11.48 -16.60
CA GLU A 628 5.18 -12.20 -16.99
C GLU A 628 4.88 -13.61 -17.50
N ALA A 629 4.01 -14.35 -16.80
CA ALA A 629 3.57 -15.66 -17.22
C ALA A 629 2.72 -15.59 -18.51
N LEU A 630 1.81 -14.62 -18.59
CA LEU A 630 0.89 -14.45 -19.74
C LEU A 630 1.61 -14.03 -21.03
N ILE A 631 2.78 -13.41 -20.94
CA ILE A 631 3.57 -13.03 -22.13
C ILE A 631 4.64 -14.07 -22.52
N ALA A 632 4.87 -15.10 -21.71
CA ALA A 632 5.93 -16.08 -21.94
C ALA A 632 5.77 -16.78 -23.30
N ASP A 633 4.54 -17.14 -23.66
CA ASP A 633 4.22 -17.83 -24.92
C ASP A 633 4.00 -16.88 -26.11
N ILE A 634 4.09 -15.56 -25.90
CA ILE A 634 3.95 -14.58 -26.98
C ILE A 634 5.26 -14.53 -27.77
N PRO A 635 5.26 -14.69 -29.11
CA PRO A 635 6.48 -14.70 -29.91
C PRO A 635 7.32 -13.43 -29.71
N ALA A 636 8.65 -13.59 -29.61
CA ALA A 636 9.58 -12.50 -29.26
C ALA A 636 9.46 -11.24 -30.15
N GLY A 637 9.12 -11.41 -31.42
CA GLY A 637 8.92 -10.31 -32.38
C GLY A 637 7.62 -9.53 -32.22
N HIS A 638 6.71 -9.94 -31.33
CA HIS A 638 5.48 -9.20 -31.04
C HIS A 638 5.70 -8.19 -29.92
N ALA A 639 5.21 -6.96 -30.13
CA ALA A 639 5.19 -5.94 -29.09
C ALA A 639 4.12 -6.27 -28.03
N ILE A 640 4.44 -6.02 -26.76
CA ILE A 640 3.49 -6.09 -25.66
C ILE A 640 3.01 -4.67 -25.38
N LEU A 641 1.70 -4.44 -25.52
CA LEU A 641 1.08 -3.15 -25.28
C LEU A 641 0.28 -3.21 -23.98
N ILE A 642 0.41 -2.19 -23.13
CA ILE A 642 -0.32 -2.06 -21.88
C ILE A 642 -1.22 -0.82 -21.95
N THR A 643 -2.47 -0.93 -21.51
CA THR A 643 -3.40 0.18 -21.32
C THR A 643 -4.03 0.15 -19.94
N SER A 644 -4.51 1.30 -19.50
CA SER A 644 -5.36 1.51 -18.31
C SER A 644 -6.31 2.65 -18.65
N SER A 645 -7.19 3.10 -17.74
CA SER A 645 -8.18 4.13 -18.07
C SER A 645 -7.56 5.39 -18.69
N ASP A 646 -6.54 5.94 -18.04
CA ASP A 646 -5.84 7.18 -18.40
C ASP A 646 -4.38 6.97 -18.86
N GLY A 647 -3.92 5.71 -18.88
CA GLY A 647 -2.55 5.32 -19.21
C GLY A 647 -1.51 5.50 -18.10
N VAL A 648 -1.90 6.02 -16.93
CA VAL A 648 -0.98 6.30 -15.82
C VAL A 648 -0.45 5.00 -15.19
N LEU A 649 -1.37 4.08 -14.85
CA LEU A 649 -1.00 2.74 -14.36
C LEU A 649 -0.26 1.94 -15.45
N ALA A 650 -0.74 2.01 -16.69
CA ALA A 650 -0.13 1.32 -17.82
C ALA A 650 1.35 1.69 -17.99
N ARG A 651 1.71 2.96 -17.81
CA ARG A 651 3.10 3.43 -17.86
C ARG A 651 3.98 2.73 -16.82
N VAL A 652 3.52 2.66 -15.58
CA VAL A 652 4.27 2.03 -14.47
C VAL A 652 4.43 0.54 -14.71
N VAL A 653 3.34 -0.14 -15.08
CA VAL A 653 3.35 -1.58 -15.36
C VAL A 653 4.25 -1.90 -16.55
N ALA A 654 4.19 -1.12 -17.63
CA ALA A 654 5.04 -1.31 -18.80
C ALA A 654 6.53 -1.16 -18.46
N SER A 655 6.91 -0.17 -17.66
CA SER A 655 8.29 0.04 -17.19
C SER A 655 8.83 -1.14 -16.40
N GLU A 656 8.06 -1.65 -15.43
CA GLU A 656 8.49 -2.78 -14.61
C GLU A 656 8.51 -4.08 -15.43
N LEU A 657 7.51 -4.33 -16.28
CA LEU A 657 7.44 -5.52 -17.12
C LEU A 657 8.56 -5.54 -18.16
N ALA A 658 8.91 -4.40 -18.78
CA ALA A 658 10.04 -4.28 -19.68
C ALA A 658 11.36 -4.65 -18.97
N ALA A 659 11.58 -4.12 -17.76
CA ALA A 659 12.79 -4.36 -16.99
C ALA A 659 12.93 -5.82 -16.55
N ARG A 660 11.81 -6.51 -16.24
CA ARG A 660 11.80 -7.91 -15.78
C ARG A 660 11.88 -8.91 -16.91
N SER A 661 11.21 -8.65 -18.03
CA SER A 661 11.10 -9.59 -19.15
C SER A 661 12.12 -9.38 -20.28
N GLY A 662 12.72 -8.19 -20.37
CA GLY A 662 13.57 -7.80 -21.50
C GLY A 662 12.85 -7.68 -22.84
N ARG A 663 11.50 -7.67 -22.85
CA ARG A 663 10.67 -7.59 -24.07
C ARG A 663 10.41 -6.13 -24.49
N ASP A 664 10.01 -5.92 -25.76
CA ASP A 664 9.47 -4.63 -26.23
C ASP A 664 8.06 -4.42 -25.62
N VAL A 665 8.02 -3.84 -24.42
CA VAL A 665 6.79 -3.47 -23.73
C VAL A 665 6.57 -1.96 -23.85
N ARG A 666 5.37 -1.57 -24.25
CA ARG A 666 4.96 -0.17 -24.44
C ARG A 666 3.63 0.12 -23.79
N TYR A 667 3.41 1.35 -23.37
CA TYR A 667 2.11 1.78 -22.85
C TYR A 667 1.38 2.68 -23.86
N VAL A 668 0.05 2.59 -23.89
CA VAL A 668 -0.80 3.44 -24.72
C VAL A 668 -0.95 4.83 -24.06
N THR A 669 -0.47 5.87 -24.75
CA THR A 669 -0.56 7.25 -24.24
C THR A 669 -2.01 7.68 -24.06
N GLY A 670 -2.37 8.13 -22.86
CA GLY A 670 -3.74 8.53 -22.50
C GLY A 670 -4.71 7.35 -22.35
N GLY A 671 -4.22 6.12 -22.43
CA GLY A 671 -4.96 4.90 -22.13
C GLY A 671 -6.21 4.68 -22.98
N THR A 672 -7.16 3.96 -22.39
CA THR A 672 -8.44 3.62 -23.01
C THR A 672 -9.30 4.88 -23.27
N GLN A 673 -9.16 5.93 -22.45
CA GLN A 673 -9.84 7.21 -22.70
C GLN A 673 -9.38 7.86 -24.01
N ALA A 674 -8.06 7.95 -24.26
CA ALA A 674 -7.55 8.49 -25.51
C ALA A 674 -7.87 7.59 -26.72
N TRP A 675 -7.91 6.26 -26.52
CA TRP A 675 -8.38 5.32 -27.53
C TRP A 675 -9.83 5.61 -27.97
N VAL A 676 -10.74 5.80 -27.01
CA VAL A 676 -12.13 6.17 -27.26
C VAL A 676 -12.23 7.53 -27.94
N ALA A 677 -11.51 8.53 -27.44
CA ALA A 677 -11.51 9.88 -28.01
C ALA A 677 -11.02 9.92 -29.46
N ALA A 678 -10.14 8.97 -29.84
CA ALA A 678 -9.67 8.79 -31.20
C ALA A 678 -10.69 8.11 -32.15
N GLY A 679 -11.88 7.74 -31.66
CA GLY A 679 -12.90 7.05 -32.44
C GLY A 679 -12.53 5.61 -32.84
N LEU A 680 -11.57 5.00 -32.13
CA LEU A 680 -11.12 3.65 -32.42
C LEU A 680 -12.12 2.59 -31.89
N PRO A 681 -12.17 1.39 -32.48
CA PRO A 681 -13.12 0.35 -32.07
C PRO A 681 -12.97 -0.04 -30.60
N VAL A 682 -14.09 -0.25 -29.91
CA VAL A 682 -14.15 -0.66 -28.49
C VAL A 682 -14.90 -1.97 -28.33
N GLY A 683 -14.58 -2.70 -27.25
CA GLY A 683 -15.35 -3.84 -26.76
C GLY A 683 -16.02 -3.54 -25.42
N THR A 684 -16.90 -4.43 -25.01
CA THR A 684 -17.59 -4.48 -23.71
C THR A 684 -17.70 -5.95 -23.29
N GLY A 685 -17.98 -6.24 -22.03
CA GLY A 685 -18.07 -7.61 -21.53
C GLY A 685 -16.72 -8.18 -21.06
N GLY A 686 -16.78 -9.41 -20.53
CA GLY A 686 -15.67 -10.06 -19.82
C GLY A 686 -15.05 -11.25 -20.54
N GLU A 687 -15.32 -11.46 -21.84
CA GLU A 687 -14.93 -12.69 -22.56
C GLU A 687 -13.41 -12.93 -22.63
N ARG A 688 -12.60 -11.87 -22.45
CA ARG A 688 -11.13 -11.93 -22.46
C ARG A 688 -10.50 -11.55 -21.11
N VAL A 689 -11.21 -11.78 -20.02
CA VAL A 689 -10.68 -11.73 -18.65
C VAL A 689 -9.83 -12.97 -18.40
N LEU A 690 -8.53 -12.78 -18.18
CA LEU A 690 -7.57 -13.88 -18.02
C LEU A 690 -7.30 -14.25 -16.56
N THR A 691 -7.65 -13.38 -15.62
CA THR A 691 -7.24 -13.50 -14.20
C THR A 691 -8.42 -13.47 -13.24
N GLY A 692 -9.64 -13.72 -13.73
CA GLY A 692 -10.85 -13.73 -12.90
C GLY A 692 -11.00 -12.46 -12.06
N ASP A 693 -11.19 -12.66 -10.75
CA ASP A 693 -11.44 -11.61 -9.74
C ASP A 693 -10.21 -11.29 -8.89
N ASP A 694 -9.02 -11.47 -9.42
CA ASP A 694 -7.80 -11.18 -8.65
C ASP A 694 -7.54 -9.66 -8.53
N ASP A 695 -8.10 -8.83 -9.42
CA ASP A 695 -7.85 -7.37 -9.45
C ASP A 695 -8.53 -6.60 -8.32
N TYR A 696 -9.73 -7.02 -7.94
CA TYR A 696 -10.54 -6.35 -6.93
C TYR A 696 -11.63 -7.28 -6.37
N TRP A 697 -12.30 -6.87 -5.31
CA TRP A 697 -13.46 -7.58 -4.79
C TRP A 697 -14.63 -7.53 -5.79
N PHE A 698 -15.11 -8.71 -6.20
CA PHE A 698 -16.25 -8.83 -7.10
C PHE A 698 -17.57 -8.63 -6.34
N SER A 699 -18.24 -7.53 -6.63
CA SER A 699 -19.50 -7.17 -5.97
C SER A 699 -20.66 -8.04 -6.45
N PRO A 700 -21.48 -8.63 -5.57
CA PRO A 700 -22.62 -9.43 -6.00
C PRO A 700 -23.61 -8.65 -6.90
N TYR A 701 -23.66 -7.32 -6.79
CA TYR A 701 -24.45 -6.46 -7.69
C TYR A 701 -24.10 -6.62 -9.18
N GLN A 702 -22.93 -7.18 -9.51
CA GLN A 702 -22.46 -7.39 -10.88
C GLN A 702 -22.95 -8.71 -11.49
N TYR A 703 -23.54 -9.63 -10.69
CA TYR A 703 -24.13 -10.86 -11.23
C TYR A 703 -25.39 -10.55 -12.04
N ALA A 704 -25.39 -10.96 -13.31
CA ALA A 704 -26.57 -10.91 -14.17
C ALA A 704 -27.63 -11.95 -13.76
N ASP A 705 -27.19 -13.12 -13.26
CA ASP A 705 -28.09 -14.14 -12.72
C ASP A 705 -28.60 -13.73 -11.33
N VAL A 706 -29.92 -13.63 -11.19
CA VAL A 706 -30.57 -13.16 -9.97
C VAL A 706 -30.35 -14.12 -8.80
N ALA A 707 -30.28 -15.43 -9.04
CA ALA A 707 -30.07 -16.41 -7.98
C ALA A 707 -28.65 -16.32 -7.43
N GLN A 708 -27.64 -16.22 -8.28
CA GLN A 708 -26.25 -15.98 -7.89
C GLN A 708 -26.08 -14.65 -7.18
N ARG A 709 -26.67 -13.58 -7.70
CA ARG A 709 -26.70 -12.27 -7.05
C ARG A 709 -27.26 -12.36 -5.63
N ASN A 710 -28.44 -12.95 -5.49
CA ASN A 710 -29.14 -13.05 -4.20
C ASN A 710 -28.38 -13.94 -3.21
N ALA A 711 -27.80 -15.05 -3.67
CA ALA A 711 -26.93 -15.89 -2.85
C ALA A 711 -25.68 -15.12 -2.39
N GLY A 712 -25.08 -14.32 -3.27
CA GLY A 712 -23.94 -13.45 -2.94
C GLY A 712 -24.30 -12.36 -1.93
N PHE A 713 -25.48 -11.75 -2.03
CA PHE A 713 -25.97 -10.81 -1.01
C PHE A 713 -26.17 -11.50 0.34
N GLN A 714 -26.80 -12.68 0.37
CA GLN A 714 -26.99 -13.40 1.62
C GLN A 714 -25.66 -13.75 2.28
N ALA A 715 -24.70 -14.29 1.50
CA ALA A 715 -23.37 -14.61 1.99
C ALA A 715 -22.62 -13.38 2.53
N TYR A 716 -22.77 -12.22 1.88
CA TYR A 716 -22.18 -10.96 2.33
C TYR A 716 -22.79 -10.48 3.66
N LEU A 717 -24.12 -10.50 3.78
CA LEU A 717 -24.81 -10.07 4.99
C LEU A 717 -24.53 -11.02 6.18
N ASP A 718 -24.55 -12.32 5.93
CA ASP A 718 -24.19 -13.34 6.92
C ASP A 718 -22.73 -13.15 7.39
N TRP A 719 -21.83 -12.81 6.48
CA TRP A 719 -20.45 -12.49 6.81
C TRP A 719 -20.34 -11.24 7.71
N GLU A 720 -21.01 -10.13 7.36
CA GLU A 720 -20.96 -8.88 8.16
C GLU A 720 -21.40 -9.12 9.61
N VAL A 721 -22.53 -9.81 9.81
CA VAL A 721 -23.07 -10.07 11.16
C VAL A 721 -22.10 -10.91 12.02
N ASN A 722 -21.34 -11.81 11.41
CA ASN A 722 -20.38 -12.67 12.11
C ASN A 722 -19.03 -11.98 12.40
N LEU A 723 -18.80 -10.76 11.89
CA LEU A 723 -17.54 -10.03 12.13
C LEU A 723 -17.30 -9.71 13.60
N VAL A 724 -18.36 -9.47 14.38
CA VAL A 724 -18.23 -9.13 15.82
C VAL A 724 -17.59 -10.29 16.58
N GLU A 725 -18.03 -11.52 16.34
CA GLU A 725 -17.47 -12.71 16.99
C GLU A 725 -16.02 -12.94 16.55
N GLN A 726 -15.74 -12.75 15.25
CA GLN A 726 -14.39 -12.88 14.71
C GLN A 726 -13.43 -11.84 15.27
N LEU A 727 -13.85 -10.58 15.40
CA LEU A 727 -13.09 -9.52 16.06
C LEU A 727 -12.79 -9.86 17.53
N GLY A 728 -13.76 -10.45 18.24
CA GLY A 728 -13.57 -10.89 19.61
C GLY A 728 -12.41 -11.87 19.78
N ARG A 729 -12.09 -12.66 18.74
CA ARG A 729 -10.94 -13.58 18.72
C ARG A 729 -9.62 -12.90 18.35
N GLU A 730 -9.66 -11.83 17.56
CA GLU A 730 -8.46 -11.06 17.17
C GLU A 730 -7.93 -10.18 18.32
N GLY A 731 -8.81 -9.69 19.20
CA GLY A 731 -8.46 -8.91 20.40
C GLY A 731 -8.68 -7.39 20.28
N ASP A 732 -8.18 -6.61 21.25
CA ASP A 732 -8.35 -5.13 21.25
C ASP A 732 -7.54 -4.48 20.13
N ILE A 733 -8.24 -4.02 19.11
CA ILE A 733 -7.65 -3.30 17.97
C ILE A 733 -7.67 -1.76 18.14
N GLY A 734 -8.18 -1.29 19.29
CA GLY A 734 -8.14 0.11 19.70
C GLY A 734 -9.44 0.88 19.51
N PHE A 735 -10.58 0.22 19.29
CA PHE A 735 -11.88 0.88 19.19
C PHE A 735 -12.31 1.51 20.51
N ARG A 736 -12.83 2.73 20.47
CA ARG A 736 -13.22 3.53 21.64
C ARG A 736 -14.51 4.29 21.36
N LEU A 737 -15.67 3.66 21.57
CA LEU A 737 -16.96 4.32 21.34
C LEU A 737 -17.24 5.43 22.35
N ILE A 738 -17.86 6.53 21.88
CA ILE A 738 -18.41 7.58 22.75
C ILE A 738 -19.35 6.93 23.75
N GLY A 739 -19.28 7.26 25.04
CA GLY A 739 -20.27 6.81 26.03
C GLY A 739 -20.34 5.29 26.30
N ALA A 740 -19.37 4.50 25.80
CA ALA A 740 -19.13 3.18 26.36
C ALA A 740 -18.57 3.38 27.78
N ALA A 741 -19.17 2.74 28.79
CA ALA A 741 -18.56 2.72 30.12
C ALA A 741 -17.15 2.15 29.96
N ALA A 742 -16.12 2.88 30.43
CA ALA A 742 -14.77 2.37 30.45
C ALA A 742 -14.81 1.02 31.19
N ALA A 743 -14.64 -0.08 30.44
CA ALA A 743 -14.40 -1.37 31.06
C ALA A 743 -13.12 -1.17 31.88
N ALA A 744 -13.26 -1.19 33.20
CA ALA A 744 -12.16 -1.05 34.13
C ALA A 744 -11.12 -2.12 33.74
N SER A 745 -9.95 -1.66 33.32
CA SER A 745 -8.74 -2.49 33.21
C SER A 745 -7.98 -2.43 34.53
#